data_AF-A0A3B3QVZ8-F1
#
_entry.id   AF-A0A3B3QVZ8-F1
#
_cell.length_a   1.000
_cell.length_b   1.000
_cell.length_c   1.000
_cell.angle_alpha   90.00
_cell.angle_beta   90.00
_cell.angle_gamma   90.00
#
_symmetry.space_group_name_H-M   'P 1'
#
loop_
_entity.id
_entity.type
_entity.pdbx_description
1 polymer ?
#
loop_
_entity_poly.entity_id
_entity_poly.type
_entity_poly.pdbx_seq_one_letter_code
_entity_poly.pdbx_strand_id
1 'polypeptide(L)'
;FPGERVSPVKAHTMKDYENQITNLKKENFNLKLRIYFMEERAQQKYDSAEDVYKTNIELKVEVESLKRELSEKQELLVSASKAVENLAGKESGDILRLKEQARREAERLRDTFNKKLQQLEESLKAAEEEAEKMAAVAEQEKVRNIDMEKQILAFSLSTIVSSASQILHGKLEESEEVLASEKKNAVKRDKTIQGLSLLLKQKDKEMEELCHEIEDRDAALAKAREAAHKAQIQKYQGAEEHQNLLMDKQAELEKLQLEHHGKVLEAQKLQRALRLREKDVGDMQQAKEQLEQELEELQQLKKKGDKAVNDLQNQLKKLKGELGERERAQEQHYQSLLNESQRALQGHELTIQRLTCSLSDKEHQLQEYMNMIKDQEQRRSPGGGGDMLTKLRERLREKEAALQQALDEKFAAIEEKDNEIHQLHLSLREKERDLERLNNLLSHNEETINSFDSVIKEKDVELQHLANSFKDQQRAKQEMEENLSRTLREKDAIISQLQQALEGKSKDLDEMNRALLSKTQSGTVSEQLGQQQKAAEALLAEVMKDRERLVSDNESAVEGLLKTISSKDQLLKDSAEHYKRLLAERAQEVRDLKEQLAEKQQQLCEAEKQSSAIAHAKCLVTAELRGLLAEKDTVINKLVESGQEREKFLTELRLTEVTVPQVVELKRTVQVLQERLHEEEAVLLKKNEDSEPGKIELMKSAVTLKKELAQQTEALNKALKKNSELQVQLAELRSTLADLESRSEAQAANIESLTAVLQTKDEIIQDLHKHLRKPRDYEVSDLQARAAEPKEERPLPGLPQRERTIIGGNSQQEATPALSSVLSEHKALNRALKAEQQLYSSLVRTVKESDSAQRLHALQMELAAVQLLRQQLEEGVQNNEELRRDLETELQRAKQREVDPKELESVRQQLEDAQRWNVSLQARLGAIQSRGGGVGGTSDTADTFSFLADQTSYLSICVEDKLDEELGHLSVPELRQMVRHPSHSSNDFIVVTFSQSLIVFFFFFTLSIEVKANLYISIFSDPRTQGLYQTTASIK
;
A
#
# COMPACT_ATOMS: atom_id res chain seq x y z
N PHE A 1 -4.02 -49.39 -29.46
CA PHE A 1 -4.32 -50.61 -30.23
C PHE A 1 -3.23 -50.82 -31.27
N PRO A 2 -2.76 -52.05 -31.47
CA PRO A 2 -1.43 -52.39 -32.03
C PRO A 2 -1.41 -52.41 -33.56
N GLY A 3 -0.20 -52.35 -34.13
CA GLY A 3 0.06 -52.18 -35.55
C GLY A 3 -0.32 -53.37 -36.44
N GLU A 4 -0.67 -53.02 -37.68
CA GLU A 4 -0.80 -53.97 -38.78
C GLU A 4 0.28 -53.69 -39.82
N ARG A 5 1.20 -54.64 -39.93
CA ARG A 5 2.09 -54.79 -41.08
C ARG A 5 1.23 -55.07 -42.30
N VAL A 6 1.43 -54.28 -43.35
CA VAL A 6 0.84 -54.49 -44.67
C VAL A 6 1.34 -55.84 -45.23
N SER A 7 0.42 -56.77 -45.45
CA SER A 7 0.61 -58.03 -46.21
C SER A 7 0.07 -57.84 -47.64
N PRO A 8 0.59 -58.54 -48.66
CA PRO A 8 0.70 -58.03 -50.02
C PRO A 8 -0.61 -58.09 -50.81
N VAL A 9 -0.70 -57.12 -51.72
CA VAL A 9 -1.75 -56.86 -52.72
C VAL A 9 -2.31 -58.15 -53.33
N LYS A 10 -3.57 -58.47 -52.99
CA LYS A 10 -4.43 -59.31 -53.85
C LYS A 10 -4.68 -58.54 -55.14
N ALA A 11 -4.26 -59.08 -56.27
CA ALA A 11 -4.58 -58.53 -57.58
C ALA A 11 -6.12 -58.50 -57.74
N HIS A 12 -6.67 -57.29 -57.78
CA HIS A 12 -8.10 -57.07 -57.99
C HIS A 12 -8.43 -57.36 -59.45
N THR A 13 -9.45 -58.17 -59.70
CA THR A 13 -9.90 -58.41 -61.07
C THR A 13 -10.60 -57.17 -61.61
N MET A 14 -10.62 -56.99 -62.94
CA MET A 14 -11.21 -55.79 -63.56
C MET A 14 -12.68 -55.57 -63.14
N LYS A 15 -13.40 -56.66 -62.88
CA LYS A 15 -14.77 -56.67 -62.34
C LYS A 15 -14.89 -56.10 -60.91
N ASP A 16 -13.84 -56.22 -60.10
CA ASP A 16 -13.81 -55.64 -58.75
C ASP A 16 -13.71 -54.12 -58.79
N TYR A 17 -12.94 -53.58 -59.74
CA TYR A 17 -12.86 -52.13 -59.98
C TYR A 17 -14.17 -51.56 -60.50
N GLU A 18 -14.85 -52.25 -61.43
CA GLU A 18 -16.17 -51.85 -61.91
C GLU A 18 -17.20 -51.83 -60.77
N ASN A 19 -17.20 -52.84 -59.91
CA ASN A 19 -18.07 -52.88 -58.73
C ASN A 19 -17.74 -51.75 -57.74
N GLN A 20 -16.46 -51.46 -57.50
CA GLN A 20 -16.03 -50.37 -56.62
C GLN A 20 -16.49 -49.01 -57.15
N ILE A 21 -16.33 -48.75 -58.46
CA ILE A 21 -16.82 -47.52 -59.10
C ILE A 21 -18.34 -47.39 -58.96
N THR A 22 -19.06 -48.50 -59.12
CA THR A 22 -20.53 -48.49 -59.01
C THR A 22 -20.99 -48.18 -57.59
N ASN A 23 -20.30 -48.74 -56.58
CA ASN A 23 -20.56 -48.45 -55.18
C ASN A 23 -20.24 -46.99 -54.82
N LEU A 24 -19.10 -46.48 -55.28
CA LEU A 24 -18.72 -45.07 -55.08
C LEU A 24 -19.73 -44.12 -55.73
N LYS A 25 -20.27 -44.45 -56.91
CA LYS A 25 -21.33 -43.65 -57.56
C LYS A 25 -22.62 -43.63 -56.72
N LYS A 26 -23.01 -44.75 -56.12
CA LYS A 26 -24.17 -44.81 -55.21
C LYS A 26 -23.96 -44.00 -53.93
N GLU A 27 -22.77 -44.08 -53.34
CA GLU A 27 -22.39 -43.29 -52.17
C GLU A 27 -22.41 -41.79 -52.47
N ASN A 28 -21.85 -41.39 -53.62
CA ASN A 28 -21.82 -40.00 -54.04
C ASN A 28 -23.23 -39.43 -54.27
N PHE A 29 -24.14 -40.25 -54.84
CA PHE A 29 -25.54 -39.88 -55.00
C PHE A 29 -26.26 -39.69 -53.66
N ASN A 30 -26.05 -40.61 -52.71
CA ASN A 30 -26.61 -40.48 -51.35
C ASN A 30 -26.06 -39.26 -50.60
N LEU A 31 -24.77 -38.95 -50.75
CA LEU A 31 -24.17 -37.75 -50.19
C LEU A 31 -24.79 -36.47 -50.76
N LYS A 32 -25.02 -36.40 -52.07
CA LYS A 32 -25.70 -35.27 -52.71
C LYS A 32 -27.12 -35.06 -52.17
N LEU A 33 -27.89 -36.14 -52.01
CA LEU A 33 -29.23 -36.06 -51.42
C LEU A 33 -29.21 -35.53 -49.99
N ARG A 34 -28.23 -35.96 -49.18
CA ARG A 34 -28.10 -35.51 -47.80
C ARG A 34 -27.70 -34.04 -47.70
N ILE A 35 -26.80 -33.57 -48.57
CA ILE A 35 -26.42 -32.15 -48.67
C ILE A 35 -27.64 -31.31 -49.06
N TYR A 36 -28.39 -31.74 -50.08
CA TYR A 36 -29.60 -31.05 -50.52
C TYR A 36 -30.62 -30.82 -49.40
N PHE A 37 -30.95 -31.88 -48.63
CA PHE A 37 -31.89 -31.72 -47.50
C PHE A 37 -31.33 -30.89 -46.34
N MET A 38 -30.01 -30.87 -46.16
CA MET A 38 -29.38 -30.00 -45.16
C MET A 38 -29.42 -28.53 -45.58
N GLU A 39 -29.20 -28.23 -46.87
CA GLU A 39 -29.30 -26.89 -47.42
C GLU A 39 -30.74 -26.37 -47.38
N GLU A 40 -31.71 -27.19 -47.78
CA GLU A 40 -33.15 -26.85 -47.73
C GLU A 40 -33.62 -26.53 -46.29
N ARG A 41 -33.12 -27.28 -45.30
CA ARG A 41 -33.43 -27.04 -43.89
C ARG A 41 -32.67 -25.85 -43.29
N ALA A 42 -31.51 -25.50 -43.84
CA ALA A 42 -30.77 -24.31 -43.45
C ALA A 42 -31.44 -23.04 -44.01
N GLN A 43 -31.90 -23.06 -45.26
CA GLN A 43 -32.64 -21.94 -45.85
C GLN A 43 -33.96 -21.65 -45.12
N GLN A 44 -34.73 -22.68 -44.76
CA GLN A 44 -35.97 -22.50 -43.98
C GLN A 44 -35.77 -21.86 -42.58
N LYS A 45 -34.56 -21.86 -42.02
CA LYS A 45 -34.26 -21.23 -40.72
C LYS A 45 -33.87 -19.76 -40.80
N TYR A 46 -33.58 -19.23 -42.00
CA TYR A 46 -33.06 -17.87 -42.19
C TYR A 46 -33.91 -17.01 -43.14
N ASP A 47 -35.13 -17.44 -43.48
CA ASP A 47 -35.96 -16.79 -44.50
C ASP A 47 -36.81 -15.58 -44.02
N SER A 48 -36.81 -15.21 -42.73
CA SER A 48 -37.51 -14.00 -42.28
C SER A 48 -36.56 -13.01 -41.62
N ALA A 49 -36.10 -12.03 -42.40
CA ALA A 49 -35.43 -10.84 -41.88
C ALA A 49 -36.26 -10.16 -40.77
N GLU A 50 -37.59 -10.32 -40.81
CA GLU A 50 -38.55 -9.81 -39.82
C GLU A 50 -38.33 -10.40 -38.42
N ASP A 51 -37.98 -11.68 -38.30
CA ASP A 51 -37.70 -12.32 -37.00
C ASP A 51 -36.36 -11.84 -36.41
N VAL A 52 -35.38 -11.55 -37.26
CA VAL A 52 -34.09 -10.98 -36.85
C VAL A 52 -34.26 -9.52 -36.40
N TYR A 53 -35.13 -8.75 -37.06
CA TYR A 53 -35.46 -7.40 -36.62
C TYR A 53 -36.28 -7.39 -35.33
N LYS A 54 -37.22 -8.32 -35.18
CA LYS A 54 -38.03 -8.45 -33.96
C LYS A 54 -37.17 -8.82 -32.75
N THR A 55 -36.30 -9.81 -32.89
CA THR A 55 -35.35 -10.20 -31.83
C THR A 55 -34.36 -9.07 -31.50
N ASN A 56 -33.89 -8.30 -32.50
CA ASN A 56 -33.07 -7.11 -32.24
C ASN A 56 -33.84 -6.03 -31.46
N ILE A 57 -35.11 -5.80 -31.77
CA ILE A 57 -35.95 -4.84 -31.06
C ILE A 57 -36.17 -5.30 -29.61
N GLU A 58 -36.49 -6.58 -29.41
CA GLU A 58 -36.66 -7.19 -28.09
C GLU A 58 -35.39 -7.07 -27.24
N LEU A 59 -34.22 -7.42 -27.80
CA LEU A 59 -32.93 -7.26 -27.14
C LEU A 59 -32.61 -5.80 -26.82
N LYS A 60 -32.96 -4.86 -27.71
CA LYS A 60 -32.73 -3.43 -27.48
C LYS A 60 -33.64 -2.88 -26.36
N VAL A 61 -34.87 -3.36 -26.27
CA VAL A 61 -35.79 -3.03 -25.17
C VAL A 61 -35.29 -3.62 -23.86
N GLU A 62 -34.78 -4.85 -23.88
CA GLU A 62 -34.22 -5.51 -22.70
C GLU A 62 -32.95 -4.79 -22.19
N VAL A 63 -32.05 -4.40 -23.10
CA VAL A 63 -30.86 -3.61 -22.76
C VAL A 63 -31.24 -2.24 -22.15
N GLU A 64 -32.22 -1.54 -22.71
CA GLU A 64 -32.69 -0.27 -22.13
C GLU A 64 -33.44 -0.45 -20.80
N SER A 65 -34.15 -1.57 -20.62
CA SER A 65 -34.76 -1.90 -19.32
C SER A 65 -33.71 -2.15 -18.25
N LEU A 66 -32.69 -2.95 -18.58
CA LEU A 66 -31.58 -3.27 -17.67
C LEU A 66 -30.75 -2.02 -17.32
N LYS A 67 -30.56 -1.10 -18.27
CA LYS A 67 -29.92 0.21 -17.97
C LYS A 67 -30.74 1.04 -16.99
N ARG A 68 -32.08 1.06 -17.14
CA ARG A 68 -32.96 1.79 -16.22
C ARG A 68 -32.93 1.18 -14.82
N GLU A 69 -33.02 -0.15 -14.71
CA GLU A 69 -32.89 -0.86 -13.44
C GLU A 69 -31.52 -0.63 -12.77
N LEU A 70 -30.45 -0.58 -13.56
CA LEU A 70 -29.11 -0.27 -13.06
C LEU A 70 -29.04 1.16 -12.50
N SER A 71 -29.64 2.13 -13.21
CA SER A 71 -29.72 3.53 -12.75
C SER A 71 -30.52 3.64 -11.45
N GLU A 72 -31.67 2.99 -11.35
CA GLU A 72 -32.51 2.99 -10.15
C GLU A 72 -31.78 2.33 -8.96
N LYS A 73 -31.08 1.22 -9.18
CA LYS A 73 -30.25 0.58 -8.15
C LYS A 73 -29.09 1.48 -7.72
N GLN A 74 -28.48 2.21 -8.63
CA GLN A 74 -27.41 3.15 -8.32
C GLN A 74 -27.92 4.31 -7.45
N GLU A 75 -29.11 4.85 -7.75
CA GLU A 75 -29.75 5.90 -6.94
C GLU A 75 -30.10 5.40 -5.53
N LEU A 76 -30.66 4.19 -5.43
CA LEU A 76 -30.95 3.56 -4.13
C LEU A 76 -29.68 3.33 -3.31
N LEU A 77 -28.57 2.94 -3.96
CA LEU A 77 -27.30 2.70 -3.30
C LEU A 77 -26.67 4.01 -2.78
N VAL A 78 -26.76 5.10 -3.56
CA VAL A 78 -26.34 6.44 -3.12
C VAL A 78 -27.21 6.94 -1.96
N SER A 79 -28.53 6.72 -2.03
CA SER A 79 -29.46 7.06 -0.95
C SER A 79 -29.17 6.29 0.35
N ALA A 80 -28.93 4.98 0.23
CA ALA A 80 -28.53 4.13 1.35
C ALA A 80 -27.17 4.56 1.95
N SER A 81 -26.19 4.91 1.11
CA SER A 81 -24.88 5.41 1.58
C SER A 81 -25.04 6.69 2.39
N LYS A 82 -25.83 7.65 1.89
CA LYS A 82 -26.12 8.90 2.62
C LYS A 82 -26.87 8.66 3.93
N ALA A 83 -27.79 7.69 3.96
CA ALA A 83 -28.49 7.32 5.20
C ALA A 83 -27.55 6.74 6.25
N VAL A 84 -26.61 5.88 5.83
CA VAL A 84 -25.59 5.29 6.71
C VAL A 84 -24.60 6.33 7.22
N GLU A 85 -24.15 7.26 6.37
CA GLU A 85 -23.28 8.38 6.81
C GLU A 85 -23.98 9.28 7.84
N ASN A 86 -25.27 9.59 7.63
CA ASN A 86 -26.05 10.38 8.57
C ASN A 86 -26.29 9.67 9.91
N LEU A 87 -26.48 8.34 9.90
CA LEU A 87 -26.60 7.54 11.12
C LEU A 87 -25.26 7.46 11.87
N ALA A 88 -24.15 7.21 11.16
CA ALA A 88 -22.81 7.19 11.74
C ALA A 88 -22.41 8.55 12.34
N GLY A 89 -22.77 9.65 11.69
CA GLY A 89 -22.55 11.01 12.19
C GLY A 89 -23.34 11.32 13.47
N LYS A 90 -24.61 10.88 13.54
CA LYS A 90 -25.46 11.05 14.73
C LYS A 90 -25.00 10.18 15.90
N GLU A 91 -24.70 8.91 15.66
CA GLU A 91 -24.19 7.99 16.68
C GLU A 91 -22.86 8.49 17.25
N SER A 92 -21.96 9.04 16.42
CA SER A 92 -20.71 9.64 16.91
C SER A 92 -20.93 10.87 17.80
N GLY A 93 -21.92 11.71 17.48
CA GLY A 93 -22.26 12.89 18.27
C GLY A 93 -22.88 12.54 19.63
N ASP A 94 -23.78 11.57 19.64
CA ASP A 94 -24.44 11.10 20.86
C ASP A 94 -23.49 10.31 21.77
N ILE A 95 -22.57 9.51 21.20
CA ILE A 95 -21.51 8.84 21.95
C ILE A 95 -20.56 9.84 22.60
N LEU A 96 -20.19 10.94 21.91
CA LEU A 96 -19.35 11.99 22.49
C LEU A 96 -20.06 12.72 23.63
N ARG A 97 -21.37 13.01 23.48
CA ARG A 97 -22.18 13.63 24.54
C ARG A 97 -22.34 12.71 25.75
N LEU A 98 -22.61 11.42 25.53
CA LEU A 98 -22.71 10.42 26.60
C LEU A 98 -21.38 10.21 27.32
N LYS A 99 -20.26 10.17 26.60
CA LYS A 99 -18.92 10.09 27.21
C LYS A 99 -18.60 11.32 28.07
N GLU A 100 -18.93 12.50 27.58
CA GLU A 100 -18.71 13.74 28.32
C GLU A 100 -19.62 13.84 29.56
N GLN A 101 -20.87 13.36 29.47
CA GLN A 101 -21.78 13.29 30.60
C GLN A 101 -21.31 12.27 31.65
N ALA A 102 -20.90 11.07 31.23
CA ALA A 102 -20.35 10.05 32.11
C ALA A 102 -19.06 10.52 32.80
N ARG A 103 -18.21 11.29 32.10
CA ARG A 103 -17.01 11.89 32.68
C ARG A 103 -17.36 12.89 33.79
N ARG A 104 -18.33 13.78 33.55
CA ARG A 104 -18.77 14.77 34.56
C ARG A 104 -19.43 14.10 35.77
N GLU A 105 -20.16 13.02 35.57
CA GLU A 105 -20.75 12.24 36.67
C GLU A 105 -19.67 11.53 37.50
N ALA A 106 -18.64 10.98 36.85
CA ALA A 106 -17.49 10.39 37.53
C ALA A 106 -16.66 11.42 38.34
N GLU A 107 -16.47 12.63 37.81
CA GLU A 107 -15.81 13.74 38.53
C GLU A 107 -16.64 14.17 39.76
N ARG A 108 -17.97 14.32 39.61
CA ARG A 108 -18.86 14.64 40.75
C ARG A 108 -18.85 13.59 41.85
N LEU A 109 -18.86 12.30 41.47
CA LEU A 109 -18.76 11.18 42.41
C LEU A 109 -17.42 11.20 43.15
N ARG A 110 -16.33 11.46 42.44
CA ARG A 110 -15.00 11.59 43.03
C ARG A 110 -14.94 12.72 44.06
N ASP A 111 -15.52 13.87 43.76
CA ASP A 111 -15.56 15.01 44.68
C ASP A 111 -16.43 14.74 45.91
N THR A 112 -17.53 14.00 45.76
CA THR A 112 -18.36 13.59 46.90
C THR A 112 -17.67 12.55 47.78
N PHE A 113 -16.92 11.62 47.20
CA PHE A 113 -16.11 10.68 47.97
C PHE A 113 -14.99 11.39 48.72
N ASN A 114 -14.29 12.32 48.07
CA ASN A 114 -13.23 13.11 48.72
C ASN A 114 -13.78 13.91 49.91
N LYS A 115 -14.95 14.55 49.77
CA LYS A 115 -15.61 15.25 50.89
C LYS A 115 -16.01 14.31 52.03
N LYS A 116 -16.52 13.11 51.73
CA LYS A 116 -16.83 12.09 52.75
C LYS A 116 -15.59 11.56 53.44
N LEU A 117 -14.49 11.38 52.71
CA LEU A 117 -13.20 10.98 53.27
C LEU A 117 -12.70 12.02 54.28
N GLN A 118 -12.75 13.30 53.90
CA GLN A 118 -12.37 14.40 54.77
C GLN A 118 -13.26 14.49 56.04
N GLN A 119 -14.58 14.27 55.91
CA GLN A 119 -15.49 14.22 57.05
C GLN A 119 -15.25 13.01 57.97
N LEU A 120 -14.85 11.87 57.42
CA LEU A 120 -14.50 10.68 58.21
C LEU A 120 -13.17 10.88 58.93
N GLU A 121 -12.19 11.52 58.29
CA GLU A 121 -10.91 11.88 58.93
C GLU A 121 -11.10 12.89 60.06
N GLU A 122 -12.00 13.85 59.91
CA GLU A 122 -12.37 14.81 60.96
C GLU A 122 -13.11 14.13 62.13
N SER A 123 -14.01 13.19 61.85
CA SER A 123 -14.72 12.47 62.92
C SER A 123 -13.83 11.46 63.66
N LEU A 124 -12.85 10.86 62.97
CA LEU A 124 -11.83 10.01 63.58
C LEU A 124 -10.95 10.81 64.55
N LYS A 125 -10.44 11.98 64.12
CA LYS A 125 -9.65 12.87 64.99
C LYS A 125 -10.43 13.34 66.23
N ALA A 126 -11.72 13.66 66.06
CA ALA A 126 -12.57 14.05 67.19
C ALA A 126 -12.78 12.90 68.20
N ALA A 127 -12.88 11.65 67.73
CA ALA A 127 -12.99 10.49 68.61
C ALA A 127 -11.67 10.19 69.36
N GLU A 128 -10.52 10.39 68.71
CA GLU A 128 -9.19 10.24 69.32
C GLU A 128 -8.95 11.28 70.43
N GLU A 129 -9.30 12.55 70.20
CA GLU A 129 -9.19 13.61 71.20
C GLU A 129 -10.07 13.37 72.44
N GLU A 130 -11.22 12.71 72.28
CA GLU A 130 -12.13 12.41 73.39
C GLU A 130 -11.65 11.20 74.23
N ALA A 131 -11.01 10.22 73.59
CA ALA A 131 -10.37 9.10 74.28
C ALA A 131 -9.18 9.55 75.15
N GLU A 132 -8.39 10.52 74.67
CA GLU A 132 -7.23 11.05 75.40
C GLU A 132 -7.66 11.87 76.65
N LYS A 133 -8.77 12.60 76.56
CA LYS A 133 -9.36 13.31 77.72
C LYS A 133 -9.88 12.36 78.78
N MET A 134 -10.55 11.27 78.40
CA MET A 134 -10.98 10.25 79.36
C MET A 134 -9.80 9.60 80.09
N ALA A 135 -8.67 9.39 79.40
CA ALA A 135 -7.46 8.87 80.03
C ALA A 135 -6.84 9.84 81.04
N ALA A 136 -6.83 11.15 80.76
CA ALA A 136 -6.30 12.17 81.67
C ALA A 136 -7.13 12.33 82.95
N VAL A 137 -8.47 12.25 82.85
CA VAL A 137 -9.36 12.33 84.02
C VAL A 137 -9.19 11.12 84.94
N ALA A 138 -9.02 9.92 84.37
CA ALA A 138 -8.76 8.71 85.15
C ALA A 138 -7.46 8.81 85.96
N GLU A 139 -6.41 9.41 85.39
CA GLU A 139 -5.12 9.56 86.08
C GLU A 139 -5.18 10.62 87.20
N GLN A 140 -5.99 11.68 87.03
CA GLN A 140 -6.15 12.73 88.05
C GLN A 140 -6.91 12.26 89.30
N GLU A 141 -7.94 11.42 89.13
CA GLU A 141 -8.69 10.80 90.24
C GLU A 141 -7.80 9.87 91.09
N LYS A 142 -6.90 9.15 90.43
CA LYS A 142 -5.96 8.23 91.08
C LYS A 142 -5.01 8.95 92.04
N VAL A 143 -4.50 10.13 91.65
CA VAL A 143 -3.60 10.94 92.48
C VAL A 143 -4.32 11.52 93.69
N ARG A 144 -5.60 11.91 93.55
CA ARG A 144 -6.40 12.53 94.61
C ARG A 144 -6.72 11.56 95.75
N ASN A 145 -7.01 10.29 95.43
CA ASN A 145 -7.23 9.25 96.42
C ASN A 145 -5.98 8.99 97.30
N ILE A 146 -4.79 9.01 96.69
CA ILE A 146 -3.52 8.78 97.40
C ILE A 146 -3.21 9.89 98.42
N ASP A 147 -3.59 11.14 98.14
CA ASP A 147 -3.35 12.26 99.07
C ASP A 147 -4.33 12.26 100.26
N MET A 148 -5.55 11.76 100.07
CA MET A 148 -6.56 11.74 101.13
C MET A 148 -6.26 10.66 102.19
N GLU A 149 -5.70 9.52 101.79
CA GLU A 149 -5.26 8.45 102.71
C GLU A 149 -4.11 8.90 103.64
N LYS A 150 -3.21 9.76 103.15
CA LYS A 150 -2.08 10.28 103.95
C LYS A 150 -2.54 11.22 105.07
N GLN A 151 -3.66 11.91 104.88
CA GLN A 151 -4.15 12.91 105.84
C GLN A 151 -4.85 12.27 107.05
N ILE A 152 -5.46 11.10 106.87
CA ILE A 152 -6.16 10.35 107.92
C ILE A 152 -5.17 9.74 108.93
N LEU A 153 -4.00 9.29 108.47
CA LEU A 153 -2.96 8.71 109.33
C LEU A 153 -2.25 9.73 110.24
N ALA A 154 -2.31 11.03 109.91
CA ALA A 154 -1.66 12.10 110.68
C ALA A 154 -2.47 12.55 111.91
N PHE A 155 -3.79 12.32 111.94
CA PHE A 155 -4.67 12.83 113.01
C PHE A 155 -4.77 11.90 114.23
N SER A 156 -4.49 10.60 114.06
CA SER A 156 -4.71 9.60 115.11
C SER A 156 -3.64 9.56 116.22
N LEU A 157 -2.57 10.37 116.14
CA LEU A 157 -1.39 10.24 117.00
C LEU A 157 -1.22 11.33 118.07
N SER A 158 -2.20 12.23 118.28
CA SER A 158 -2.02 13.40 119.17
C SER A 158 -2.77 13.38 120.52
N THR A 159 -3.73 12.48 120.76
CA THR A 159 -4.77 12.73 121.79
C THR A 159 -4.84 11.72 122.94
N ILE A 160 -3.80 10.96 123.27
CA ILE A 160 -3.87 10.03 124.43
C ILE A 160 -2.58 10.00 125.25
N VAL A 161 -2.25 11.10 125.94
CA VAL A 161 -1.49 11.06 127.21
C VAL A 161 -1.85 12.27 128.08
N SER A 162 -2.75 12.08 129.05
CA SER A 162 -2.95 12.84 130.30
C SER A 162 -4.40 12.56 130.73
N SER A 163 -4.74 11.93 131.85
CA SER A 163 -4.22 12.12 133.21
C SER A 163 -4.72 10.96 134.07
N ALA A 164 -3.82 10.27 134.76
CA ALA A 164 -4.14 9.22 135.71
C ALA A 164 -3.93 9.71 137.16
N SER A 165 -4.89 9.40 138.02
CA SER A 165 -4.64 8.95 139.40
C SER A 165 -4.16 9.95 140.46
N GLN A 166 -5.12 10.63 141.09
CA GLN A 166 -5.10 10.83 142.54
C GLN A 166 -6.39 10.26 143.13
N ILE A 167 -6.38 9.83 144.39
CA ILE A 167 -7.36 8.94 145.06
C ILE A 167 -7.06 7.44 144.81
N LEU A 168 -5.80 7.07 145.00
CA LEU A 168 -5.30 5.69 145.01
C LEU A 168 -4.72 5.34 146.38
N HIS A 169 -5.51 5.59 147.43
CA HIS A 169 -5.14 5.12 148.78
C HIS A 169 -6.27 4.44 149.58
N GLY A 170 -7.54 4.69 149.25
CA GLY A 170 -8.66 3.87 149.78
C GLY A 170 -9.01 2.66 148.92
N LYS A 171 -8.50 2.60 147.68
CA LYS A 171 -8.89 1.61 146.68
C LYS A 171 -8.16 0.28 146.77
N LEU A 172 -7.21 0.05 147.68
CA LEU A 172 -6.38 -1.17 147.61
C LEU A 172 -7.14 -2.43 148.07
N GLU A 173 -8.03 -2.33 149.07
CA GLU A 173 -8.86 -3.49 149.50
C GLU A 173 -10.04 -3.74 148.55
N GLU A 174 -10.72 -2.69 148.04
CA GLU A 174 -11.68 -2.85 146.93
C GLU A 174 -10.98 -3.32 145.64
N SER A 175 -9.73 -2.92 145.42
CA SER A 175 -8.95 -3.32 144.23
C SER A 175 -8.65 -4.80 144.22
N GLU A 176 -8.56 -5.50 145.37
CA GLU A 176 -8.29 -6.94 145.38
C GLU A 176 -9.53 -7.77 145.00
N GLU A 177 -10.73 -7.38 145.46
CA GLU A 177 -11.99 -8.04 145.09
C GLU A 177 -12.43 -7.68 143.65
N VAL A 178 -12.17 -6.43 143.23
CA VAL A 178 -12.29 -6.00 141.84
C VAL A 178 -11.24 -6.72 140.96
N LEU A 179 -10.01 -6.94 141.42
CA LEU A 179 -9.00 -7.71 140.66
C LEU A 179 -9.42 -9.16 140.45
N ALA A 180 -10.05 -9.80 141.45
CA ALA A 180 -10.52 -11.18 141.33
C ALA A 180 -11.67 -11.31 140.32
N SER A 181 -12.64 -10.39 140.37
CA SER A 181 -13.74 -10.34 139.40
C SER A 181 -13.25 -9.92 138.00
N GLU A 182 -12.27 -9.02 137.91
CA GLU A 182 -11.68 -8.57 136.65
C GLU A 182 -10.79 -9.63 136.00
N LYS A 183 -10.08 -10.45 136.78
CA LYS A 183 -9.36 -11.64 136.25
C LYS A 183 -10.33 -12.65 135.63
N LYS A 184 -11.50 -12.89 136.24
CA LYS A 184 -12.54 -13.78 135.69
C LYS A 184 -13.15 -13.19 134.40
N ASN A 185 -13.28 -11.87 134.31
CA ASN A 185 -13.73 -11.18 133.10
C ASN A 185 -12.67 -11.16 132.00
N ALA A 186 -11.38 -10.97 132.34
CA ALA A 186 -10.26 -11.04 131.41
C ALA A 186 -10.20 -12.40 130.71
N VAL A 187 -10.32 -13.51 131.46
CA VAL A 187 -10.37 -14.86 130.87
C VAL A 187 -11.56 -15.05 129.93
N LYS A 188 -12.72 -14.42 130.20
CA LYS A 188 -13.86 -14.44 129.28
C LYS A 188 -13.59 -13.62 128.03
N ARG A 189 -12.97 -12.43 128.16
CA ARG A 189 -12.55 -11.61 127.02
C ARG A 189 -11.51 -12.34 126.17
N ASP A 190 -10.54 -13.01 126.78
CA ASP A 190 -9.53 -13.78 126.07
C ASP A 190 -10.15 -14.93 125.26
N LYS A 191 -11.14 -15.65 125.82
CA LYS A 191 -11.88 -16.68 125.08
C LYS A 191 -12.68 -16.09 123.91
N THR A 192 -13.31 -14.93 124.09
CA THR A 192 -14.03 -14.23 123.02
C THR A 192 -13.07 -13.72 121.95
N ILE A 193 -11.93 -13.15 122.33
CA ILE A 193 -10.88 -12.68 121.41
C ILE A 193 -10.32 -13.86 120.63
N GLN A 194 -10.09 -15.01 121.26
CA GLN A 194 -9.63 -16.21 120.59
C GLN A 194 -10.67 -16.75 119.59
N GLY A 195 -11.96 -16.76 119.96
CA GLY A 195 -13.05 -17.14 119.06
C GLY A 195 -13.20 -16.18 117.88
N LEU A 196 -13.13 -14.87 118.11
CA LEU A 196 -13.16 -13.84 117.07
C LEU A 196 -11.91 -13.91 116.17
N SER A 197 -10.74 -14.21 116.73
CA SER A 197 -9.50 -14.37 115.97
C SER A 197 -9.55 -15.60 115.05
N LEU A 198 -10.16 -16.70 115.49
CA LEU A 198 -10.38 -17.88 114.66
C LEU A 198 -11.40 -17.60 113.55
N LEU A 199 -12.48 -16.88 113.86
CA LEU A 199 -13.47 -16.46 112.86
C LEU A 199 -12.85 -15.51 111.82
N LEU A 200 -12.02 -14.56 112.25
CA LEU A 200 -11.27 -13.67 111.36
C LEU A 200 -10.37 -14.47 110.42
N LYS A 201 -9.57 -15.40 110.95
CA LYS A 201 -8.73 -16.28 110.11
C LYS A 201 -9.54 -17.11 109.11
N GLN A 202 -10.74 -17.55 109.49
CA GLN A 202 -11.63 -18.25 108.56
C GLN A 202 -12.17 -17.31 107.48
N LYS A 203 -12.50 -16.07 107.83
CA LYS A 203 -12.93 -15.05 106.86
C LYS A 203 -11.79 -14.58 105.96
N ASP A 204 -10.56 -14.47 106.47
CA ASP A 204 -9.38 -14.18 105.67
C ASP A 204 -9.15 -15.28 104.62
N LYS A 205 -9.29 -16.56 105.04
CA LYS A 205 -9.21 -17.69 104.11
C LYS A 205 -10.32 -17.67 103.05
N GLU A 206 -11.57 -17.38 103.45
CA GLU A 206 -12.68 -17.23 102.49
C GLU A 206 -12.44 -16.05 101.52
N MET A 207 -11.84 -14.95 101.98
CA MET A 207 -11.47 -13.82 101.11
C MET A 207 -10.36 -14.21 100.12
N GLU A 208 -9.33 -14.94 100.57
CA GLU A 208 -8.27 -15.46 99.68
C GLU A 208 -8.85 -16.38 98.60
N GLU A 209 -9.75 -17.29 98.97
CA GLU A 209 -10.45 -18.19 98.03
C GLU A 209 -11.29 -17.41 97.02
N LEU A 210 -12.05 -16.39 97.46
CA LEU A 210 -12.83 -15.52 96.56
C LEU A 210 -11.93 -14.68 95.63
N CYS A 211 -10.78 -14.21 96.10
CA CYS A 211 -9.82 -13.51 95.25
C CYS A 211 -9.28 -14.42 94.15
N HIS A 212 -8.94 -15.68 94.47
CA HIS A 212 -8.49 -16.64 93.45
C HIS A 212 -9.59 -16.96 92.44
N GLU A 213 -10.85 -17.11 92.89
CA GLU A 213 -11.98 -17.30 91.97
C GLU A 213 -12.22 -16.09 91.05
N ILE A 214 -12.04 -14.87 91.55
CA ILE A 214 -12.14 -13.65 90.73
C ILE A 214 -11.04 -13.65 89.67
N GLU A 215 -9.79 -13.95 90.05
CA GLU A 215 -8.65 -14.03 89.12
C GLU A 215 -8.88 -15.10 88.03
N ASP A 216 -9.36 -16.29 88.40
CA ASP A 216 -9.68 -17.36 87.45
C ASP A 216 -10.80 -16.95 86.48
N ARG A 217 -11.82 -16.24 86.97
CA ARG A 217 -12.91 -15.73 86.13
C ARG A 217 -12.44 -14.61 85.20
N ASP A 218 -11.57 -13.72 85.67
CA ASP A 218 -10.99 -12.66 84.84
C ASP A 218 -10.10 -13.26 83.74
N ALA A 219 -9.30 -14.28 84.06
CA ALA A 219 -8.51 -15.02 83.08
C ALA A 219 -9.40 -15.74 82.05
N ALA A 220 -10.52 -16.32 82.48
CA ALA A 220 -11.48 -16.95 81.57
C ALA A 220 -12.18 -15.93 80.65
N LEU A 221 -12.54 -14.76 81.18
CA LEU A 221 -13.13 -13.67 80.40
C LEU A 221 -12.15 -13.10 79.37
N ALA A 222 -10.87 -12.94 79.74
CA ALA A 222 -9.83 -12.52 78.81
C ALA A 222 -9.69 -13.50 77.63
N LYS A 223 -9.59 -14.81 77.91
CA LYS A 223 -9.54 -15.85 76.86
C LYS A 223 -10.79 -15.87 75.98
N ALA A 224 -11.97 -15.66 76.56
CA ALA A 224 -13.22 -15.59 75.80
C ALA A 224 -13.25 -14.37 74.85
N ARG A 225 -12.75 -13.22 75.30
CA ARG A 225 -12.62 -12.00 74.47
C ARG A 225 -11.62 -12.19 73.33
N GLU A 226 -10.47 -12.80 73.59
CA GLU A 226 -9.48 -13.12 72.56
C GLU A 226 -10.03 -14.08 71.51
N ALA A 227 -10.74 -15.13 71.93
CA ALA A 227 -11.37 -16.08 71.02
C ALA A 227 -12.45 -15.42 70.15
N ALA A 228 -13.27 -14.54 70.73
CA ALA A 228 -14.28 -13.78 69.99
C ALA A 228 -13.64 -12.83 68.96
N HIS A 229 -12.59 -12.10 69.36
CA HIS A 229 -11.85 -11.21 68.45
C HIS A 229 -11.20 -11.98 67.30
N LYS A 230 -10.59 -13.14 67.58
CA LYS A 230 -9.98 -14.00 66.56
C LYS A 230 -11.01 -14.54 65.58
N ALA A 231 -12.18 -14.98 66.07
CA ALA A 231 -13.28 -15.43 65.20
C ALA A 231 -13.82 -14.29 64.32
N GLN A 232 -13.87 -13.07 64.85
CA GLN A 232 -14.32 -11.90 64.10
C GLN A 232 -13.34 -11.52 62.98
N ILE A 233 -12.03 -11.53 63.25
CA ILE A 233 -10.99 -11.32 62.22
C ILE A 233 -11.10 -12.38 61.11
N GLN A 234 -11.22 -13.66 61.45
CA GLN A 234 -11.35 -14.73 60.46
C GLN A 234 -12.59 -14.57 59.58
N LYS A 235 -13.71 -14.10 60.14
CA LYS A 235 -14.93 -13.82 59.38
C LYS A 235 -14.73 -12.70 58.36
N TYR A 236 -14.03 -11.62 58.74
CA TYR A 236 -13.74 -10.51 57.83
C TYR A 236 -12.71 -10.90 56.76
N GLN A 237 -11.69 -11.68 57.12
CA GLN A 237 -10.72 -12.22 56.17
C GLN A 237 -11.40 -13.10 55.10
N GLY A 238 -12.30 -14.01 55.50
CA GLY A 238 -13.05 -14.82 54.54
C GLY A 238 -13.99 -13.99 53.64
N ALA A 239 -14.59 -12.91 54.16
CA ALA A 239 -15.41 -12.01 53.35
C ALA A 239 -14.57 -11.22 52.33
N GLU A 240 -13.37 -10.78 52.71
CA GLU A 240 -12.43 -10.08 51.84
C GLU A 240 -11.89 -11.00 50.74
N GLU A 241 -11.54 -12.25 51.07
CA GLU A 241 -11.16 -13.27 50.09
C GLU A 241 -12.28 -13.55 49.08
N HIS A 242 -13.52 -13.66 49.52
CA HIS A 242 -14.67 -13.82 48.62
C HIS A 242 -14.90 -12.59 47.74
N GLN A 243 -14.71 -11.38 48.27
CA GLN A 243 -14.82 -10.15 47.50
C GLN A 243 -13.70 -10.04 46.44
N ASN A 244 -12.48 -10.42 46.79
CA ASN A 244 -11.35 -10.46 45.85
C ASN A 244 -11.58 -11.47 44.74
N LEU A 245 -12.05 -12.69 45.07
CA LEU A 245 -12.38 -13.70 44.06
C LEU A 245 -13.50 -13.22 43.12
N LEU A 246 -14.49 -12.50 43.63
CA LEU A 246 -15.56 -11.92 42.81
C LEU A 246 -14.99 -10.85 41.85
N MET A 247 -14.11 -9.98 42.35
CA MET A 247 -13.44 -8.96 41.53
C MET A 247 -12.56 -9.59 40.45
N ASP A 248 -11.81 -10.64 40.76
CA ASP A 248 -11.01 -11.39 39.78
C ASP A 248 -11.89 -12.02 38.69
N LYS A 249 -13.03 -12.60 39.08
CA LYS A 249 -13.99 -13.18 38.12
C LYS A 249 -14.65 -12.10 37.25
N GLN A 250 -14.93 -10.93 37.82
CA GLN A 250 -15.45 -9.78 37.07
C GLN A 250 -14.43 -9.27 36.05
N ALA A 251 -13.16 -9.14 36.45
CA ALA A 251 -12.07 -8.73 35.55
C ALA A 251 -11.81 -9.75 34.43
N GLU A 252 -11.90 -11.05 34.74
CA GLU A 252 -11.80 -12.12 33.75
C GLU A 252 -12.95 -12.08 32.73
N LEU A 253 -14.18 -11.81 33.19
CA LEU A 253 -15.35 -11.64 32.32
C LEU A 253 -15.18 -10.43 31.39
N GLU A 254 -14.74 -9.28 31.90
CA GLU A 254 -14.49 -8.07 31.10
C GLU A 254 -13.42 -8.31 30.04
N LYS A 255 -12.34 -9.02 30.41
CA LYS A 255 -11.28 -9.42 29.46
C LYS A 255 -11.83 -10.31 28.35
N LEU A 256 -12.65 -11.32 28.69
CA LEU A 256 -13.31 -12.19 27.72
C LEU A 256 -14.27 -11.43 26.79
N GLN A 257 -15.01 -10.45 27.33
CA GLN A 257 -15.90 -9.60 26.53
C GLN A 257 -15.12 -8.72 25.54
N LEU A 258 -14.00 -8.14 25.96
CA LEU A 258 -13.11 -7.37 25.08
C LEU A 258 -12.50 -8.26 23.99
N GLU A 259 -12.04 -9.46 24.34
CA GLU A 259 -11.50 -10.42 23.37
C GLU A 259 -12.57 -10.86 22.36
N HIS A 260 -13.80 -11.13 22.82
CA HIS A 260 -14.92 -11.43 21.93
C HIS A 260 -15.23 -10.26 20.99
N HIS A 261 -15.27 -9.02 21.48
CA HIS A 261 -15.48 -7.86 20.63
C HIS A 261 -14.36 -7.69 19.59
N GLY A 262 -13.11 -7.93 19.99
CA GLY A 262 -11.95 -7.98 19.08
C GLY A 262 -12.12 -9.02 17.97
N LYS A 263 -12.51 -10.25 18.33
CA LYS A 263 -12.76 -11.34 17.37
C LYS A 263 -13.93 -11.04 16.43
N VAL A 264 -14.99 -10.38 16.89
CA VAL A 264 -16.12 -9.96 16.03
C VAL A 264 -15.66 -8.92 15.00
N LEU A 265 -14.85 -7.93 15.41
CA LEU A 265 -14.30 -6.93 14.48
C LEU A 265 -13.35 -7.57 13.46
N GLU A 266 -12.53 -8.54 13.89
CA GLU A 266 -11.66 -9.29 13.00
C GLU A 266 -12.46 -10.14 12.00
N ALA A 267 -13.50 -10.84 12.46
CA ALA A 267 -14.40 -11.59 11.59
C ALA A 267 -15.09 -10.68 10.55
N GLN A 268 -15.53 -9.48 10.94
CA GLN A 268 -16.09 -8.50 10.00
C GLN A 268 -15.06 -8.02 8.97
N LYS A 269 -13.81 -7.78 9.37
CA LYS A 269 -12.72 -7.43 8.43
C LYS A 269 -12.46 -8.56 7.44
N LEU A 270 -12.37 -9.80 7.93
CA LEU A 270 -12.18 -10.98 7.09
C LEU A 270 -13.36 -11.18 6.13
N GLN A 271 -14.60 -10.95 6.58
CA GLN A 271 -15.78 -11.05 5.71
C GLN A 271 -15.78 -9.99 4.60
N ARG A 272 -15.32 -8.76 4.87
CA ARG A 272 -15.14 -7.73 3.83
C ARG A 272 -14.04 -8.10 2.84
N ALA A 273 -12.91 -8.60 3.33
CA ALA A 273 -11.81 -9.06 2.49
C ALA A 273 -12.26 -10.24 1.60
N LEU A 274 -13.05 -11.17 2.13
CA LEU A 274 -13.61 -12.28 1.38
C LEU A 274 -14.55 -11.81 0.28
N ARG A 275 -15.47 -10.87 0.56
CA ARG A 275 -16.35 -10.29 -0.47
C ARG A 275 -15.59 -9.58 -1.60
N LEU A 276 -14.50 -8.89 -1.27
CA LEU A 276 -13.63 -8.28 -2.27
C LEU A 276 -12.94 -9.35 -3.13
N ARG A 277 -12.43 -10.42 -2.51
CA ARG A 277 -11.86 -11.56 -3.25
C ARG A 277 -12.88 -12.28 -4.12
N GLU A 278 -14.11 -12.46 -3.67
CA GLU A 278 -15.21 -13.04 -4.47
C GLU A 278 -15.51 -12.16 -5.69
N LYS A 279 -15.52 -10.83 -5.51
CA LYS A 279 -15.66 -9.90 -6.63
C LYS A 279 -14.49 -10.01 -7.60
N ASP A 280 -13.25 -9.98 -7.13
CA ASP A 280 -12.06 -10.10 -7.97
C ASP A 280 -12.08 -11.41 -8.78
N VAL A 281 -12.49 -12.52 -8.15
CA VAL A 281 -12.64 -13.82 -8.83
C VAL A 281 -13.74 -13.76 -9.88
N GLY A 282 -14.86 -13.09 -9.61
CA GLY A 282 -15.93 -12.85 -10.58
C GLY A 282 -15.44 -12.04 -11.79
N ASP A 283 -14.72 -10.95 -11.55
CA ASP A 283 -14.18 -10.08 -12.61
C ASP A 283 -13.15 -10.84 -13.47
N MET A 284 -12.27 -11.63 -12.84
CA MET A 284 -11.30 -12.49 -13.55
C MET A 284 -11.98 -13.61 -14.35
N GLN A 285 -13.07 -14.17 -13.84
CA GLN A 285 -13.85 -15.19 -14.54
C GLN A 285 -14.54 -14.61 -15.78
N GLN A 286 -15.09 -13.39 -15.70
CA GLN A 286 -15.65 -12.69 -16.85
C GLN A 286 -14.59 -12.36 -17.91
N ALA A 287 -13.42 -11.86 -17.48
CA ALA A 287 -12.30 -11.60 -18.39
C ALA A 287 -11.83 -12.88 -19.09
N LYS A 288 -11.80 -14.01 -18.36
CA LYS A 288 -11.48 -15.32 -18.93
C LYS A 288 -12.50 -15.72 -20.01
N GLU A 289 -13.80 -15.59 -19.72
CA GLU A 289 -14.87 -15.92 -20.67
C GLU A 289 -14.80 -15.05 -21.94
N GLN A 290 -14.46 -13.77 -21.80
CA GLN A 290 -14.23 -12.88 -22.95
C GLN A 290 -13.04 -13.34 -23.80
N LEU A 291 -11.90 -13.68 -23.18
CA LEU A 291 -10.74 -14.19 -23.89
C LEU A 291 -11.00 -15.54 -24.57
N GLU A 292 -11.80 -16.42 -23.96
CA GLU A 292 -12.23 -17.68 -24.58
C GLU A 292 -13.09 -17.41 -25.82
N GLN A 293 -14.01 -16.44 -25.78
CA GLN A 293 -14.80 -16.02 -26.94
C GLN A 293 -13.93 -15.43 -28.05
N GLU A 294 -13.02 -14.50 -27.73
CA GLU A 294 -12.08 -13.92 -28.71
C GLU A 294 -11.21 -15.00 -29.37
N LEU A 295 -10.78 -16.01 -28.59
CA LEU A 295 -10.02 -17.14 -29.12
C LEU A 295 -10.86 -17.98 -30.08
N GLU A 296 -12.12 -18.25 -29.77
CA GLU A 296 -13.03 -18.96 -30.68
C GLU A 296 -13.27 -18.17 -31.98
N GLU A 297 -13.44 -16.86 -31.90
CA GLU A 297 -13.59 -15.98 -33.07
C GLU A 297 -12.33 -15.98 -33.94
N LEU A 298 -11.15 -15.86 -33.34
CA LEU A 298 -9.87 -15.95 -34.05
C LEU A 298 -9.68 -17.31 -34.72
N GLN A 299 -10.10 -18.41 -34.06
CA GLN A 299 -10.08 -19.73 -34.67
C GLN A 299 -11.05 -19.84 -35.86
N GLN A 300 -12.22 -19.21 -35.79
CA GLN A 300 -13.16 -19.17 -36.93
C GLN A 300 -12.61 -18.33 -38.08
N LEU A 301 -12.00 -17.18 -37.80
CA LEU A 301 -11.32 -16.34 -38.80
C LEU A 301 -10.19 -17.10 -39.48
N LYS A 302 -9.35 -17.81 -38.71
CA LYS A 302 -8.31 -18.69 -39.26
C LYS A 302 -8.89 -19.74 -40.20
N LYS A 303 -9.95 -20.45 -39.81
CA LYS A 303 -10.63 -21.44 -40.67
C LYS A 303 -11.17 -20.82 -41.97
N LYS A 304 -11.67 -19.57 -41.93
CA LYS A 304 -12.10 -18.84 -43.13
C LYS A 304 -10.90 -18.47 -44.00
N GLY A 305 -9.80 -18.02 -43.40
CA GLY A 305 -8.53 -17.75 -44.08
C GLY A 305 -7.96 -18.99 -44.78
N ASP A 306 -7.90 -20.13 -44.08
CA ASP A 306 -7.41 -21.40 -44.63
C ASP A 306 -8.25 -21.88 -45.83
N LYS A 307 -9.58 -21.67 -45.80
CA LYS A 307 -10.46 -21.93 -46.95
C LYS A 307 -10.10 -21.05 -48.14
N ALA A 308 -9.96 -19.74 -47.92
CA ALA A 308 -9.58 -18.80 -48.99
C ALA A 308 -8.21 -19.14 -49.59
N VAL A 309 -7.23 -19.51 -48.75
CA VAL A 309 -5.91 -19.96 -49.22
C VAL A 309 -6.02 -21.23 -50.07
N ASN A 310 -6.79 -22.22 -49.63
CA ASN A 310 -7.02 -23.45 -50.41
C ASN A 310 -7.73 -23.15 -51.74
N ASP A 311 -8.71 -22.25 -51.76
CA ASP A 311 -9.41 -21.85 -52.99
C ASP A 311 -8.46 -21.16 -53.98
N LEU A 312 -7.61 -20.25 -53.49
CA LEU A 312 -6.58 -19.61 -54.31
C LEU A 312 -5.55 -20.63 -54.82
N GLN A 313 -5.12 -21.58 -53.99
CA GLN A 313 -4.23 -22.67 -54.42
C GLN A 313 -4.86 -23.52 -55.53
N ASN A 314 -6.16 -23.81 -55.43
CA ASN A 314 -6.90 -24.55 -56.46
C ASN A 314 -7.03 -23.76 -57.77
N GLN A 315 -7.34 -22.46 -57.69
CA GLN A 315 -7.36 -21.58 -58.86
C GLN A 315 -5.99 -21.50 -59.54
N LEU A 316 -4.92 -21.37 -58.76
CA LEU A 316 -3.55 -21.32 -59.26
C LEU A 316 -3.15 -22.64 -59.92
N LYS A 317 -3.54 -23.78 -59.35
CA LYS A 317 -3.34 -25.11 -59.97
C LYS A 317 -4.10 -25.24 -61.29
N LYS A 318 -5.33 -24.73 -61.37
CA LYS A 318 -6.14 -24.72 -62.59
C LYS A 318 -5.48 -23.87 -63.69
N LEU A 319 -5.10 -22.63 -63.37
CA LEU A 319 -4.41 -21.74 -64.31
C LEU A 319 -3.07 -22.31 -64.77
N LYS A 320 -2.30 -22.96 -63.89
CA LYS A 320 -1.08 -23.69 -64.27
C LYS A 320 -1.37 -24.82 -65.25
N GLY A 321 -2.46 -25.57 -65.04
CA GLY A 321 -2.90 -26.61 -65.97
C GLY A 321 -3.26 -26.05 -67.34
N GLU A 322 -4.06 -24.99 -67.37
CA GLU A 322 -4.48 -24.29 -68.60
C GLU A 322 -3.28 -23.69 -69.35
N LEU A 323 -2.33 -23.07 -68.63
CA LEU A 323 -1.09 -22.57 -69.21
C LEU A 323 -0.28 -23.70 -69.85
N GLY A 324 -0.10 -24.82 -69.13
CA GLY A 324 0.62 -25.98 -69.65
C GLY A 324 -0.08 -26.66 -70.84
N GLU A 325 -1.41 -26.60 -70.94
CA GLU A 325 -2.15 -27.04 -72.14
C GLU A 325 -1.93 -26.08 -73.31
N ARG A 326 -1.92 -24.78 -73.06
CA ARG A 326 -1.67 -23.75 -74.07
C ARG A 326 -0.24 -23.81 -74.61
N GLU A 327 0.74 -24.01 -73.73
CA GLU A 327 2.15 -24.24 -74.10
C GLU A 327 2.28 -25.48 -74.98
N ARG A 328 1.69 -26.63 -74.57
CA ARG A 328 1.68 -27.85 -75.40
C ARG A 328 1.02 -27.65 -76.76
N ALA A 329 -0.09 -26.92 -76.82
CA ALA A 329 -0.77 -26.61 -78.08
C ALA A 329 0.11 -25.73 -78.99
N GLN A 330 0.80 -24.75 -78.41
CA GLN A 330 1.72 -23.89 -79.14
C GLN A 330 2.96 -24.64 -79.64
N GLU A 331 3.55 -25.52 -78.82
CA GLU A 331 4.62 -26.43 -79.23
C GLU A 331 4.18 -27.33 -80.39
N GLN A 332 3.01 -27.95 -80.30
CA GLN A 332 2.44 -28.77 -81.39
C GLN A 332 2.23 -27.96 -82.67
N HIS A 333 1.78 -26.71 -82.56
CA HIS A 333 1.63 -25.81 -83.70
C HIS A 333 2.98 -25.51 -84.37
N TYR A 334 4.02 -25.16 -83.61
CA TYR A 334 5.36 -24.94 -84.17
C TYR A 334 5.94 -26.21 -84.79
N GLN A 335 5.75 -27.37 -84.18
CA GLN A 335 6.17 -28.65 -84.74
C GLN A 335 5.48 -28.93 -86.09
N SER A 336 4.19 -28.63 -86.19
CA SER A 336 3.41 -28.81 -87.43
C SER A 336 3.88 -27.88 -88.53
N LEU A 337 4.13 -26.61 -88.21
CA LEU A 337 4.67 -25.62 -89.15
C LEU A 337 6.07 -26.00 -89.65
N LEU A 338 6.92 -26.50 -88.75
CA LEU A 338 8.25 -27.01 -89.13
C LEU A 338 8.12 -28.20 -90.09
N ASN A 339 7.22 -29.14 -89.83
CA ASN A 339 6.97 -30.28 -90.71
C ASN A 339 6.40 -29.85 -92.07
N GLU A 340 5.57 -28.81 -92.13
CA GLU A 340 5.08 -28.22 -93.37
C GLU A 340 6.20 -27.56 -94.18
N SER A 341 7.03 -26.75 -93.53
CA SER A 341 8.20 -26.13 -94.15
C SER A 341 9.17 -27.19 -94.69
N GLN A 342 9.45 -28.25 -93.92
CA GLN A 342 10.28 -29.37 -94.36
C GLN A 342 9.68 -30.09 -95.58
N ARG A 343 8.36 -30.34 -95.60
CA ARG A 343 7.67 -30.93 -96.76
C ARG A 343 7.74 -30.03 -97.99
N ALA A 344 7.57 -28.72 -97.82
CA ALA A 344 7.69 -27.75 -98.90
C ALA A 344 9.12 -27.71 -99.47
N LEU A 345 10.13 -27.70 -98.59
CA LEU A 345 11.55 -27.81 -98.95
C LEU A 345 11.81 -29.08 -99.77
N GLN A 346 11.36 -30.24 -99.31
CA GLN A 346 11.48 -31.49 -100.07
C GLN A 346 10.77 -31.41 -101.44
N GLY A 347 9.60 -30.76 -101.51
CA GLY A 347 8.90 -30.50 -102.77
C GLY A 347 9.68 -29.60 -103.73
N HIS A 348 10.33 -28.56 -103.21
CA HIS A 348 11.21 -27.69 -103.99
C HIS A 348 12.47 -28.42 -104.44
N GLU A 349 13.10 -29.23 -103.60
CA GLU A 349 14.26 -30.06 -103.97
C GLU A 349 13.91 -31.00 -105.13
N LEU A 350 12.75 -31.68 -105.07
CA LEU A 350 12.27 -32.53 -106.17
C LEU A 350 12.02 -31.72 -107.46
N THR A 351 11.52 -30.49 -107.33
CA THR A 351 11.30 -29.60 -108.47
C THR A 351 12.62 -29.15 -109.08
N ILE A 352 13.59 -28.76 -108.26
CA ILE A 352 14.95 -28.41 -108.69
C ILE A 352 15.60 -29.59 -109.38
N GLN A 353 15.49 -30.81 -108.85
CA GLN A 353 16.02 -32.02 -109.49
C GLN A 353 15.39 -32.25 -110.88
N ARG A 354 14.06 -32.13 -111.00
CA ARG A 354 13.37 -32.23 -112.30
C ARG A 354 13.82 -31.16 -113.28
N LEU A 355 13.91 -29.90 -112.83
CA LEU A 355 14.41 -28.80 -113.64
C LEU A 355 15.86 -29.00 -114.04
N THR A 356 16.71 -29.55 -113.16
CA THR A 356 18.11 -29.87 -113.45
C THR A 356 18.21 -30.95 -114.52
N CYS A 357 17.40 -32.02 -114.45
CA CYS A 357 17.33 -33.01 -115.51
C CYS A 357 16.85 -32.37 -116.83
N SER A 358 15.78 -31.58 -116.80
CA SER A 358 15.27 -30.90 -117.99
C SER A 358 16.26 -29.89 -118.55
N LEU A 359 17.04 -29.22 -117.71
CA LEU A 359 18.10 -28.29 -118.12
C LEU A 359 19.22 -29.08 -118.78
N SER A 360 19.64 -30.22 -118.21
CA SER A 360 20.61 -31.12 -118.85
C SER A 360 20.12 -31.63 -120.20
N ASP A 361 18.84 -31.98 -120.34
CA ASP A 361 18.23 -32.37 -121.62
C ASP A 361 18.25 -31.20 -122.62
N LYS A 362 17.94 -29.98 -122.14
CA LYS A 362 17.97 -28.76 -122.94
C LYS A 362 19.39 -28.32 -123.31
N GLU A 363 20.38 -28.53 -122.44
CA GLU A 363 21.80 -28.33 -122.70
C GLU A 363 22.29 -29.32 -123.74
N HIS A 364 21.83 -30.57 -123.70
CA HIS A 364 22.09 -31.55 -124.76
C HIS A 364 21.50 -31.09 -126.10
N GLN A 365 20.24 -30.65 -126.10
CA GLN A 365 19.60 -30.05 -127.28
C GLN A 365 20.35 -28.79 -127.74
N LEU A 366 20.79 -27.92 -126.83
CA LEU A 366 21.58 -26.73 -127.17
C LEU A 366 22.97 -27.07 -127.68
N GLN A 367 23.57 -28.18 -127.24
CA GLN A 367 24.82 -28.70 -127.80
C GLN A 367 24.59 -29.16 -129.24
N GLU A 368 23.46 -29.83 -129.52
CA GLU A 368 23.02 -30.18 -130.88
C GLU A 368 22.73 -28.92 -131.72
N TYR A 369 22.04 -27.92 -131.16
CA TYR A 369 21.82 -26.62 -131.80
C TYR A 369 23.13 -25.85 -131.98
N MET A 370 24.08 -25.89 -131.06
CA MET A 370 25.40 -25.27 -131.20
C MET A 370 26.23 -25.97 -132.27
N ASN A 371 26.06 -27.27 -132.46
CA ASN A 371 26.63 -27.96 -133.62
C ASN A 371 25.99 -27.44 -134.92
N MET A 372 24.67 -27.20 -134.94
CA MET A 372 23.98 -26.56 -136.08
C MET A 372 24.24 -25.05 -136.22
N ILE A 373 24.57 -24.34 -135.15
CA ILE A 373 24.89 -22.90 -135.13
C ILE A 373 26.37 -22.69 -135.45
N LYS A 374 27.28 -23.60 -135.11
CA LYS A 374 28.63 -23.62 -135.71
C LYS A 374 28.55 -23.72 -137.24
N ASP A 375 27.52 -24.38 -137.77
CA ASP A 375 27.21 -24.40 -139.21
C ASP A 375 26.55 -23.09 -139.71
N GLN A 376 25.84 -22.34 -138.84
CA GLN A 376 25.23 -21.03 -139.17
C GLN A 376 26.11 -19.80 -138.85
N GLU A 377 27.11 -19.89 -137.98
CA GLU A 377 28.04 -18.81 -137.59
C GLU A 377 29.05 -18.49 -138.70
N GLN A 378 29.11 -19.31 -139.76
CA GLN A 378 29.68 -18.91 -141.05
C GLN A 378 28.85 -17.85 -141.81
N ARG A 379 27.67 -17.45 -141.31
CA ARG A 379 26.77 -16.46 -141.94
C ARG A 379 26.42 -15.28 -141.00
N ARG A 380 27.46 -14.57 -140.57
CA ARG A 380 27.53 -13.16 -140.06
C ARG A 380 26.28 -12.40 -139.52
N SER A 381 26.48 -11.90 -138.28
CA SER A 381 26.60 -10.49 -137.81
C SER A 381 25.38 -9.60 -137.46
N PRO A 382 25.55 -8.62 -136.52
CA PRO A 382 24.56 -8.23 -135.50
C PRO A 382 24.09 -6.76 -135.56
N GLY A 383 23.05 -6.41 -134.79
CA GLY A 383 22.78 -5.01 -134.42
C GLY A 383 21.43 -4.78 -133.71
N GLY A 384 21.45 -4.12 -132.54
CA GLY A 384 20.22 -3.69 -131.86
C GLY A 384 20.41 -3.10 -130.44
N GLY A 385 21.20 -2.03 -130.29
CA GLY A 385 21.55 -1.42 -128.99
C GLY A 385 20.56 -0.39 -128.40
N GLY A 386 19.34 -0.23 -128.93
CA GLY A 386 18.42 0.83 -128.50
C GLY A 386 17.54 0.50 -127.29
N ASP A 387 17.18 -0.76 -127.10
CA ASP A 387 16.19 -1.21 -126.11
C ASP A 387 16.77 -1.37 -124.69
N MET A 388 18.08 -1.17 -124.55
CA MET A 388 18.82 -1.31 -123.28
C MET A 388 18.82 0.01 -122.48
N LEU A 389 18.81 1.16 -123.17
CA LEU A 389 18.86 2.48 -122.54
C LEU A 389 17.52 2.89 -121.92
N THR A 390 16.39 2.48 -122.50
CA THR A 390 15.05 2.67 -121.92
C THR A 390 14.89 1.87 -120.63
N LYS A 391 15.31 0.60 -120.64
CA LYS A 391 15.30 -0.29 -119.46
C LYS A 391 16.20 0.21 -118.34
N LEU A 392 17.32 0.87 -118.65
CA LEU A 392 18.19 1.47 -117.63
C LEU A 392 17.56 2.71 -116.97
N ARG A 393 16.83 3.53 -117.73
CA ARG A 393 16.11 4.70 -117.19
C ARG A 393 14.90 4.29 -116.34
N GLU A 394 14.19 3.25 -116.75
CA GLU A 394 13.06 2.70 -115.99
C GLU A 394 13.53 2.09 -114.65
N ARG A 395 14.62 1.31 -114.67
CA ARG A 395 15.28 0.80 -113.45
C ARG A 395 15.77 1.89 -112.51
N LEU A 396 16.19 3.04 -113.03
CA LEU A 396 16.62 4.16 -112.18
C LEU A 396 15.43 4.72 -111.40
N ARG A 397 14.28 4.92 -112.06
CA ARG A 397 13.05 5.39 -111.39
C ARG A 397 12.52 4.38 -110.38
N GLU A 398 12.54 3.09 -110.70
CA GLU A 398 12.13 2.03 -109.76
C GLU A 398 13.01 2.03 -108.50
N LYS A 399 14.32 2.27 -108.64
CA LYS A 399 15.23 2.41 -107.50
C LYS A 399 14.95 3.65 -106.67
N GLU A 400 14.66 4.78 -107.30
CA GLU A 400 14.30 6.02 -106.60
C GLU A 400 12.98 5.84 -105.82
N ALA A 401 11.97 5.20 -106.42
CA ALA A 401 10.72 4.89 -105.74
C ALA A 401 10.89 3.90 -104.59
N ALA A 402 11.67 2.83 -104.78
CA ALA A 402 11.96 1.85 -103.73
C ALA A 402 12.77 2.46 -102.56
N LEU A 403 13.67 3.41 -102.85
CA LEU A 403 14.39 4.15 -101.82
C LEU A 403 13.47 5.06 -101.00
N GLN A 404 12.53 5.77 -101.66
CA GLN A 404 11.55 6.59 -100.96
C GLN A 404 10.65 5.73 -100.06
N GLN A 405 10.13 4.62 -100.60
CA GLN A 405 9.33 3.68 -99.82
C GLN A 405 10.10 3.12 -98.61
N ALA A 406 11.37 2.75 -98.79
CA ALA A 406 12.20 2.25 -97.70
C ALA A 406 12.53 3.32 -96.64
N LEU A 407 12.56 4.60 -97.02
CA LEU A 407 12.69 5.71 -96.08
C LEU A 407 11.40 5.90 -95.28
N ASP A 408 10.25 5.90 -95.95
CA ASP A 408 8.95 6.05 -95.31
C ASP A 408 8.66 4.87 -94.35
N GLU A 409 8.98 3.64 -94.74
CA GLU A 409 8.90 2.45 -93.88
C GLU A 409 9.84 2.55 -92.65
N LYS A 410 11.03 3.13 -92.81
CA LYS A 410 11.95 3.37 -91.68
C LYS A 410 11.41 4.43 -90.72
N PHE A 411 10.80 5.50 -91.23
CA PHE A 411 10.18 6.51 -90.36
C PHE A 411 9.00 5.95 -89.59
N ALA A 412 8.12 5.17 -90.25
CA ALA A 412 7.01 4.48 -89.58
C ALA A 412 7.51 3.51 -88.49
N ALA A 413 8.56 2.74 -88.76
CA ALA A 413 9.16 1.85 -87.76
C ALA A 413 9.80 2.60 -86.58
N ILE A 414 10.38 3.79 -86.82
CA ILE A 414 10.91 4.65 -85.75
C ILE A 414 9.77 5.18 -84.89
N GLU A 415 8.68 5.67 -85.50
CA GLU A 415 7.51 6.15 -84.76
C GLU A 415 6.86 5.04 -83.92
N GLU A 416 6.75 3.82 -84.45
CA GLU A 416 6.29 2.65 -83.69
C GLU A 416 7.21 2.35 -82.50
N LYS A 417 8.53 2.41 -82.70
CA LYS A 417 9.51 2.20 -81.61
C LYS A 417 9.48 3.32 -80.58
N ASP A 418 9.28 4.58 -80.98
CA ASP A 418 9.11 5.70 -80.06
C ASP A 418 7.81 5.57 -79.24
N ASN A 419 6.74 5.08 -79.86
CA ASN A 419 5.49 4.76 -79.16
C ASN A 419 5.66 3.59 -78.18
N GLU A 420 6.40 2.53 -78.56
CA GLU A 420 6.75 1.44 -77.65
C GLU A 420 7.58 1.94 -76.46
N ILE A 421 8.60 2.79 -76.70
CA ILE A 421 9.43 3.39 -75.66
C ILE A 421 8.58 4.25 -74.72
N HIS A 422 7.65 5.04 -75.25
CA HIS A 422 6.73 5.85 -74.45
C HIS A 422 5.84 4.98 -73.54
N GLN A 423 5.27 3.90 -74.08
CA GLN A 423 4.47 2.95 -73.30
C GLN A 423 5.30 2.24 -72.22
N LEU A 424 6.54 1.84 -72.53
CA LEU A 424 7.45 1.26 -71.55
C LEU A 424 7.81 2.26 -70.44
N HIS A 425 8.04 3.53 -70.75
CA HIS A 425 8.27 4.56 -69.73
C HIS A 425 7.06 4.80 -68.83
N LEU A 426 5.84 4.76 -69.36
CA LEU A 426 4.62 4.85 -68.55
C LEU A 426 4.49 3.64 -67.62
N SER A 427 4.71 2.43 -68.13
CA SER A 427 4.67 1.21 -67.33
C SER A 427 5.76 1.18 -66.25
N LEU A 428 6.98 1.64 -66.56
CA LEU A 428 8.06 1.77 -65.59
C LEU A 428 7.67 2.72 -64.45
N ARG A 429 7.10 3.89 -64.76
CA ARG A 429 6.63 4.85 -63.74
C ARG A 429 5.54 4.28 -62.85
N GLU A 430 4.64 3.47 -63.41
CA GLU A 430 3.62 2.79 -62.60
C GLU A 430 4.26 1.75 -61.67
N LYS A 431 5.23 0.98 -62.16
CA LYS A 431 5.99 0.03 -61.32
C LYS A 431 6.84 0.72 -60.25
N GLU A 432 7.43 1.87 -60.54
CA GLU A 432 8.14 2.70 -59.56
C GLU A 432 7.20 3.16 -58.44
N ARG A 433 5.98 3.62 -58.77
CA ARG A 433 4.97 3.97 -57.75
C ARG A 433 4.49 2.77 -56.95
N ASP A 434 4.31 1.62 -57.58
CA ASP A 434 3.95 0.38 -56.87
C ASP A 434 5.07 -0.07 -55.93
N LEU A 435 6.33 0.07 -56.34
CA LEU A 435 7.50 -0.19 -55.50
C LEU A 435 7.58 0.78 -54.33
N GLU A 436 7.34 2.08 -54.55
CA GLU A 436 7.27 3.07 -53.46
C GLU A 436 6.17 2.73 -52.45
N ARG A 437 4.98 2.33 -52.92
CA ARG A 437 3.89 1.87 -52.05
C ARG A 437 4.28 0.63 -51.24
N LEU A 438 4.87 -0.37 -51.89
CA LEU A 438 5.35 -1.57 -51.21
C LEU A 438 6.45 -1.25 -50.20
N ASN A 439 7.37 -0.35 -50.54
CA ASN A 439 8.45 0.04 -49.65
C ASN A 439 7.92 0.79 -48.41
N ASN A 440 6.92 1.66 -48.59
CA ASN A 440 6.23 2.31 -47.46
C ASN A 440 5.50 1.31 -46.56
N LEU A 441 4.83 0.29 -47.13
CA LEU A 441 4.21 -0.79 -46.37
C LEU A 441 5.24 -1.64 -45.64
N LEU A 442 6.38 -1.94 -46.26
CA LEU A 442 7.46 -2.68 -45.63
C LEU A 442 8.10 -1.88 -44.49
N SER A 443 8.33 -0.57 -44.67
CA SER A 443 8.80 0.32 -43.62
C SER A 443 7.83 0.37 -42.43
N HIS A 444 6.52 0.46 -42.69
CA HIS A 444 5.53 0.44 -41.63
C HIS A 444 5.46 -0.91 -40.89
N ASN A 445 5.58 -2.02 -41.63
CA ASN A 445 5.66 -3.35 -41.03
C ASN A 445 6.95 -3.51 -40.22
N GLU A 446 8.07 -2.96 -40.67
CA GLU A 446 9.35 -2.96 -39.95
C GLU A 446 9.23 -2.16 -38.64
N GLU A 447 8.61 -0.97 -38.66
CA GLU A 447 8.29 -0.20 -37.45
C GLU A 447 7.38 -0.99 -36.50
N THR A 448 6.37 -1.67 -37.03
CA THR A 448 5.45 -2.50 -36.24
C THR A 448 6.20 -3.69 -35.61
N ILE A 449 7.06 -4.36 -36.35
CA ILE A 449 7.93 -5.44 -35.83
C ILE A 449 8.87 -4.90 -34.76
N ASN A 450 9.50 -3.74 -34.98
CA ASN A 450 10.37 -3.08 -34.00
C ASN A 450 9.61 -2.69 -32.73
N SER A 451 8.34 -2.30 -32.85
CA SER A 451 7.47 -2.04 -31.70
C SER A 451 7.16 -3.33 -30.92
N PHE A 452 6.88 -4.44 -31.63
CA PHE A 452 6.69 -5.74 -30.99
C PHE A 452 7.98 -6.25 -30.33
N ASP A 453 9.14 -6.10 -30.95
CA ASP A 453 10.43 -6.46 -30.35
C ASP A 453 10.73 -5.63 -29.09
N SER A 454 10.32 -4.37 -29.07
CA SER A 454 10.45 -3.51 -27.88
C SER A 454 9.55 -4.01 -26.74
N VAL A 455 8.30 -4.37 -27.06
CA VAL A 455 7.35 -4.94 -26.09
C VAL A 455 7.82 -6.31 -25.60
N ILE A 456 8.36 -7.16 -26.48
CA ILE A 456 8.91 -8.47 -26.10
C ILE A 456 10.08 -8.29 -25.12
N LYS A 457 11.00 -7.37 -25.41
CA LYS A 457 12.13 -7.07 -24.50
C LYS A 457 11.64 -6.56 -23.15
N GLU A 458 10.62 -5.70 -23.11
CA GLU A 458 10.01 -5.23 -21.87
C GLU A 458 9.40 -6.40 -21.08
N LYS A 459 8.66 -7.29 -21.75
CA LYS A 459 8.07 -8.49 -21.14
C LYS A 459 9.12 -9.48 -20.65
N ASP A 460 10.23 -9.65 -21.36
CA ASP A 460 11.36 -10.48 -20.91
C ASP A 460 11.99 -9.92 -19.63
N VAL A 461 12.15 -8.59 -19.54
CA VAL A 461 12.66 -7.93 -18.33
C VAL A 461 11.66 -8.07 -17.17
N GLU A 462 10.36 -7.91 -17.41
CA GLU A 462 9.31 -8.16 -16.41
C GLU A 462 9.33 -9.60 -15.90
N LEU A 463 9.41 -10.58 -16.81
CA LEU A 463 9.50 -12.00 -16.47
C LEU A 463 10.75 -12.30 -15.66
N GLN A 464 11.90 -11.71 -16.04
CA GLN A 464 13.15 -11.87 -15.29
C GLN A 464 13.06 -11.25 -13.89
N HIS A 465 12.41 -10.09 -13.76
CA HIS A 465 12.16 -9.45 -12.47
C HIS A 465 11.25 -10.31 -11.59
N LEU A 466 10.15 -10.84 -12.14
CA LEU A 466 9.24 -11.75 -11.44
C LEU A 466 9.93 -13.05 -11.02
N ALA A 467 10.75 -13.63 -11.89
CA ALA A 467 11.53 -14.84 -11.59
C ALA A 467 12.55 -14.60 -10.46
N ASN A 468 13.19 -13.43 -10.43
CA ASN A 468 14.10 -13.06 -9.35
C ASN A 468 13.36 -12.82 -8.03
N SER A 469 12.24 -12.10 -8.06
CA SER A 469 11.37 -11.89 -6.90
C SER A 469 10.87 -13.22 -6.32
N PHE A 470 10.46 -14.16 -7.18
CA PHE A 470 10.05 -15.50 -6.76
C PHE A 470 11.21 -16.27 -6.12
N LYS A 471 12.43 -16.20 -6.66
CA LYS A 471 13.62 -16.83 -6.06
C LYS A 471 13.95 -16.24 -4.69
N ASP A 472 13.86 -14.92 -4.54
CA ASP A 472 14.13 -14.26 -3.26
C ASP A 472 13.06 -14.61 -2.21
N GLN A 473 11.79 -14.66 -2.62
CA GLN A 473 10.70 -15.13 -1.75
C GLN A 473 10.87 -16.61 -1.37
N GLN A 474 11.33 -17.46 -2.29
CA GLN A 474 11.62 -18.87 -2.01
C GLN A 474 12.79 -19.03 -1.03
N ARG A 475 13.85 -18.21 -1.13
CA ARG A 475 14.95 -18.20 -0.15
C ARG A 475 14.48 -17.75 1.22
N ALA A 476 13.72 -16.66 1.29
CA ALA A 476 13.15 -16.18 2.56
C ALA A 476 12.25 -17.23 3.23
N LYS A 477 11.47 -17.98 2.44
CA LYS A 477 10.68 -19.11 2.93
C LYS A 477 11.57 -20.22 3.49
N GLN A 478 12.63 -20.63 2.79
CA GLN A 478 13.56 -21.66 3.25
C GLN A 478 14.27 -21.24 4.55
N GLU A 479 14.73 -19.99 4.64
CA GLU A 479 15.35 -19.46 5.85
C GLU A 479 14.38 -19.49 7.04
N MET A 480 13.09 -19.18 6.82
CA MET A 480 12.07 -19.25 7.86
C MET A 480 11.79 -20.70 8.30
N GLU A 481 11.72 -21.65 7.37
CA GLU A 481 11.56 -23.08 7.66
C GLU A 481 12.75 -23.65 8.44
N GLU A 482 13.98 -23.25 8.08
CA GLU A 482 15.20 -23.62 8.79
C GLU A 482 15.26 -22.99 10.20
N ASN A 483 14.85 -21.74 10.34
CA ASN A 483 14.72 -21.06 11.63
C ASN A 483 13.73 -21.81 12.53
N LEU A 484 12.54 -22.13 12.01
CA LEU A 484 11.53 -22.90 12.74
C LEU A 484 12.09 -24.27 13.15
N SER A 485 12.76 -24.97 12.24
CA SER A 485 13.39 -26.27 12.51
C SER A 485 14.51 -26.19 13.55
N ARG A 486 15.27 -25.09 13.61
CA ARG A 486 16.23 -24.83 14.70
C ARG A 486 15.52 -24.63 16.03
N THR A 487 14.49 -23.78 16.08
CA THR A 487 13.75 -23.51 17.33
C THR A 487 13.02 -24.75 17.86
N LEU A 488 12.52 -25.62 16.98
CA LEU A 488 11.92 -26.89 17.38
C LEU A 488 12.97 -27.81 18.01
N ARG A 489 14.15 -27.94 17.40
CA ARG A 489 15.25 -28.72 17.97
C ARG A 489 15.73 -28.19 19.32
N GLU A 490 15.79 -26.87 19.49
CA GLU A 490 16.12 -26.24 20.77
C GLU A 490 15.05 -26.56 21.83
N LYS A 491 13.76 -26.49 21.47
CA LYS A 491 12.66 -26.88 22.36
C LYS A 491 12.75 -28.36 22.75
N ASP A 492 13.02 -29.25 21.80
CA ASP A 492 13.18 -30.69 22.07
C ASP A 492 14.39 -30.97 22.96
N ALA A 493 15.48 -30.22 22.79
CA ALA A 493 16.65 -30.30 23.66
C ALA A 493 16.32 -29.86 25.09
N ILE A 494 15.57 -28.76 25.27
CA ILE A 494 15.11 -28.30 26.59
C ILE A 494 14.17 -29.33 27.22
N ILE A 495 13.22 -29.89 26.46
CA ILE A 495 12.31 -30.93 26.94
C ILE A 495 13.11 -32.15 27.40
N SER A 496 14.10 -32.57 26.64
CA SER A 496 14.99 -33.69 27.00
C SER A 496 15.78 -33.40 28.28
N GLN A 497 16.31 -32.19 28.44
CA GLN A 497 17.00 -31.76 29.66
C GLN A 497 16.06 -31.77 30.88
N LEU A 498 14.83 -31.26 30.73
CA LEU A 498 13.83 -31.26 31.79
C LEU A 498 13.41 -32.68 32.17
N GLN A 499 13.22 -33.58 31.20
CA GLN A 499 12.93 -34.99 31.44
C GLN A 499 14.07 -35.68 32.19
N GLN A 500 15.32 -35.45 31.79
CA GLN A 500 16.50 -36.01 32.46
C GLN A 500 16.65 -35.48 33.89
N ALA A 501 16.40 -34.18 34.12
CA ALA A 501 16.41 -33.58 35.45
C ALA A 501 15.29 -34.14 36.35
N LEU A 502 14.09 -34.36 35.80
CA LEU A 502 12.97 -34.98 36.51
C LEU A 502 13.30 -36.42 36.91
N GLU A 503 13.88 -37.19 35.99
CA GLU A 503 14.28 -38.57 36.24
C GLU A 503 15.41 -38.66 37.27
N GLY A 504 16.37 -37.73 37.23
CA GLY A 504 17.41 -37.58 38.27
C GLY A 504 16.80 -37.32 39.64
N LYS A 505 15.89 -36.35 39.75
CA LYS A 505 15.20 -36.06 41.02
C LYS A 505 14.37 -37.25 41.53
N SER A 506 13.74 -38.02 40.65
CA SER A 506 13.03 -39.24 41.05
C SER A 506 13.98 -40.28 41.65
N LYS A 507 15.15 -40.49 41.00
CA LYS A 507 16.18 -41.41 41.50
C LYS A 507 16.71 -40.97 42.87
N ASP A 508 16.96 -39.68 43.05
CA ASP A 508 17.40 -39.13 44.35
C ASP A 508 16.35 -39.34 45.45
N LEU A 509 15.06 -39.18 45.11
CA LEU A 509 13.94 -39.40 46.04
C LEU A 509 13.81 -40.88 46.42
N ASP A 510 14.01 -41.79 45.45
CA ASP A 510 14.03 -43.23 45.68
C ASP A 510 15.26 -43.68 46.50
N GLU A 511 16.41 -43.05 46.30
CA GLU A 511 17.61 -43.26 47.14
C GLU A 511 17.40 -42.73 48.55
N MET A 512 16.78 -41.57 48.71
CA MET A 512 16.44 -41.01 50.02
C MET A 512 15.43 -41.89 50.76
N ASN A 513 14.40 -42.39 50.08
CA ASN A 513 13.46 -43.35 50.64
C ASN A 513 14.15 -44.66 51.06
N ARG A 514 15.06 -45.19 50.23
CA ARG A 514 15.87 -46.37 50.58
C ARG A 514 16.79 -46.10 51.78
N ALA A 515 17.40 -44.92 51.87
CA ALA A 515 18.27 -44.53 52.97
C ALA A 515 17.47 -44.38 54.28
N LEU A 516 16.27 -43.77 54.25
CA LEU A 516 15.36 -43.69 55.38
C LEU A 516 14.94 -45.08 55.89
N LEU A 517 14.62 -46.00 54.98
CA LEU A 517 14.28 -47.39 55.32
C LEU A 517 15.48 -48.15 55.92
N SER A 518 16.70 -47.88 55.44
CA SER A 518 17.93 -48.50 55.97
C SER A 518 18.33 -47.99 57.37
N LYS A 519 17.86 -46.80 57.77
CA LYS A 519 18.25 -46.13 59.02
C LYS A 519 17.41 -46.53 60.25
N THR A 520 16.45 -47.43 60.05
CA THR A 520 15.57 -47.96 61.10
C THR A 520 16.25 -48.98 62.05
N GLN A 521 17.55 -49.26 61.89
CA GLN A 521 18.32 -50.15 62.75
C GLN A 521 19.66 -49.51 63.18
N SER A 522 19.70 -48.90 64.38
CA SER A 522 20.86 -48.84 65.31
C SER A 522 20.80 -47.61 66.23
N GLY A 523 20.97 -47.84 67.53
CA GLY A 523 20.79 -46.90 68.65
C GLY A 523 22.00 -46.01 68.99
N THR A 524 22.54 -45.26 68.04
CA THR A 524 23.47 -44.12 68.28
C THR A 524 22.87 -42.80 67.82
N VAL A 525 21.56 -42.68 67.98
CA VAL A 525 20.70 -41.78 67.20
C VAL A 525 20.85 -40.31 67.62
N SER A 526 21.02 -39.98 68.91
CA SER A 526 20.95 -38.57 69.34
C SER A 526 22.15 -37.71 68.94
N GLU A 527 23.38 -38.21 69.11
CA GLU A 527 24.60 -37.44 68.81
C GLU A 527 24.90 -37.42 67.30
N GLN A 528 24.58 -38.51 66.60
CA GLN A 528 24.60 -38.55 65.14
C GLN A 528 23.47 -37.71 64.53
N LEU A 529 22.26 -37.66 65.11
CA LEU A 529 21.21 -36.74 64.66
C LEU A 529 21.61 -35.29 64.85
N GLY A 530 22.29 -34.92 65.94
CA GLY A 530 22.79 -33.56 66.15
C GLY A 530 23.85 -33.16 65.11
N GLN A 531 24.78 -34.06 64.79
CA GLN A 531 25.77 -33.83 63.73
C GLN A 531 25.15 -33.85 62.33
N GLN A 532 24.18 -34.73 62.07
CA GLN A 532 23.43 -34.79 60.81
C GLN A 532 22.55 -33.56 60.62
N GLN A 533 21.95 -33.04 61.69
CA GLN A 533 21.14 -31.83 61.66
C GLN A 533 22.02 -30.61 61.39
N LYS A 534 23.18 -30.48 62.05
CA LYS A 534 24.15 -29.41 61.73
C LYS A 534 24.69 -29.51 60.31
N ALA A 535 24.99 -30.71 59.82
CA ALA A 535 25.43 -30.91 58.45
C ALA A 535 24.31 -30.60 57.44
N ALA A 536 23.06 -30.94 57.75
CA ALA A 536 21.89 -30.61 56.95
C ALA A 536 21.59 -29.10 56.96
N GLU A 537 21.73 -28.43 58.10
CA GLU A 537 21.60 -26.96 58.22
C GLU A 537 22.69 -26.24 57.42
N ALA A 538 23.94 -26.72 57.46
CA ALA A 538 25.03 -26.16 56.66
C ALA A 538 24.85 -26.40 55.15
N LEU A 539 24.40 -27.60 54.75
CA LEU A 539 24.06 -27.89 53.35
C LEU A 539 22.86 -27.07 52.87
N LEU A 540 21.83 -26.91 53.70
CA LEU A 540 20.68 -26.05 53.39
C LEU A 540 21.12 -24.59 53.26
N ALA A 541 22.00 -24.10 54.13
CA ALA A 541 22.54 -22.75 54.01
C ALA A 541 23.33 -22.55 52.70
N GLU A 542 24.17 -23.50 52.31
CA GLU A 542 24.92 -23.39 51.04
C GLU A 542 24.00 -23.53 49.82
N VAL A 543 23.00 -24.41 49.86
CA VAL A 543 21.99 -24.53 48.79
C VAL A 543 21.12 -23.27 48.70
N MET A 544 20.78 -22.64 49.83
CA MET A 544 20.06 -21.36 49.83
C MET A 544 20.91 -20.25 49.22
N LYS A 545 22.21 -20.20 49.54
CA LYS A 545 23.16 -19.26 48.97
C LYS A 545 23.40 -19.49 47.47
N ASP A 546 23.42 -20.74 47.02
CA ASP A 546 23.51 -21.09 45.60
C ASP A 546 22.20 -20.75 44.87
N ARG A 547 21.05 -20.95 45.52
CA ARG A 547 19.75 -20.53 45.01
C ARG A 547 19.64 -19.01 44.91
N GLU A 548 20.12 -18.26 45.90
CA GLU A 548 20.18 -16.79 45.86
C GLU A 548 21.08 -16.29 44.73
N ARG A 549 22.26 -16.89 44.55
CA ARG A 549 23.14 -16.60 43.40
C ARG A 549 22.44 -16.88 42.07
N LEU A 550 21.80 -18.03 41.93
CA LEU A 550 21.07 -18.40 40.71
C LEU A 550 19.87 -17.48 40.45
N VAL A 551 19.16 -17.04 41.49
CA VAL A 551 18.07 -16.07 41.37
C VAL A 551 18.61 -14.72 40.91
N SER A 552 19.72 -14.24 41.49
CA SER A 552 20.35 -12.98 41.08
C SER A 552 20.88 -13.03 39.63
N ASP A 553 21.48 -14.15 39.22
CA ASP A 553 21.93 -14.35 37.84
C ASP A 553 20.73 -14.35 36.87
N ASN A 554 19.64 -15.03 37.22
CA ASN A 554 18.41 -15.02 36.43
C ASN A 554 17.75 -13.64 36.37
N GLU A 555 17.71 -12.90 37.48
CA GLU A 555 17.22 -11.52 37.52
C GLU A 555 18.03 -10.62 36.58
N SER A 556 19.36 -10.72 36.61
CA SER A 556 20.24 -9.96 35.71
C SER A 556 20.04 -10.34 34.25
N ALA A 557 19.84 -11.63 33.95
CA ALA A 557 19.57 -12.12 32.60
C ALA A 557 18.21 -11.65 32.08
N VAL A 558 17.17 -11.70 32.92
CA VAL A 558 15.83 -11.17 32.59
C VAL A 558 15.90 -9.66 32.36
N GLU A 559 16.62 -8.92 33.19
CA GLU A 559 16.79 -7.48 32.99
C GLU A 559 17.54 -7.16 31.68
N GLY A 560 18.56 -7.93 31.33
CA GLY A 560 19.26 -7.84 30.04
C GLY A 560 18.35 -8.14 28.85
N LEU A 561 17.50 -9.15 28.96
CA LEU A 561 16.49 -9.48 27.94
C LEU A 561 15.44 -8.39 27.81
N LEU A 562 14.94 -7.84 28.93
CA LEU A 562 13.98 -6.73 28.92
C LEU A 562 14.56 -5.47 28.28
N LYS A 563 15.82 -5.13 28.58
CA LYS A 563 16.53 -4.03 27.89
C LYS A 563 16.67 -4.27 26.39
N THR A 564 16.97 -5.51 26.00
CA THR A 564 17.09 -5.90 24.58
C THR A 564 15.72 -5.84 23.88
N ILE A 565 14.66 -6.31 24.52
CA ILE A 565 13.28 -6.24 24.00
C ILE A 565 12.86 -4.78 23.86
N SER A 566 13.08 -3.95 24.89
CA SER A 566 12.77 -2.52 24.84
C SER A 566 13.54 -1.80 23.73
N SER A 567 14.83 -2.11 23.53
CA SER A 567 15.63 -1.56 22.42
C SER A 567 15.07 -1.99 21.05
N LYS A 568 14.67 -3.26 20.90
CA LYS A 568 14.05 -3.76 19.66
C LYS A 568 12.67 -3.15 19.41
N ASP A 569 11.87 -2.98 20.44
CA ASP A 569 10.56 -2.32 20.35
C ASP A 569 10.70 -0.86 19.95
N GLN A 570 11.71 -0.16 20.48
CA GLN A 570 12.01 1.22 20.06
C GLN A 570 12.42 1.27 18.59
N LEU A 571 13.30 0.37 18.13
CA LEU A 571 13.68 0.31 16.71
C LEU A 571 12.50 -0.03 15.79
N LEU A 572 11.62 -0.94 16.22
CA LEU A 572 10.40 -1.25 15.49
C LEU A 572 9.48 -0.04 15.41
N LYS A 573 9.32 0.69 16.51
CA LYS A 573 8.53 1.92 16.57
C LYS A 573 9.11 3.00 15.63
N ASP A 574 10.42 3.24 15.69
CA ASP A 574 11.10 4.21 14.83
C ASP A 574 10.98 3.83 13.34
N SER A 575 11.09 2.54 13.02
CA SER A 575 10.91 2.05 11.65
C SER A 575 9.46 2.19 11.17
N ALA A 576 8.47 1.93 12.03
CA ALA A 576 7.06 2.09 11.71
C ALA A 576 6.71 3.58 11.51
N GLU A 577 7.27 4.47 12.31
CA GLU A 577 7.13 5.92 12.14
C GLU A 577 7.81 6.42 10.86
N HIS A 578 8.98 5.88 10.51
CA HIS A 578 9.62 6.15 9.23
C HIS A 578 8.75 5.72 8.04
N TYR A 579 8.17 4.51 8.07
CA TYR A 579 7.28 4.05 7.00
C TYR A 579 5.99 4.86 6.93
N LYS A 580 5.42 5.29 8.07
CA LYS A 580 4.27 6.21 8.10
C LYS A 580 4.59 7.55 7.42
N ARG A 581 5.76 8.12 7.69
CA ARG A 581 6.22 9.37 7.05
C ARG A 581 6.40 9.19 5.55
N LEU A 582 7.07 8.12 5.13
CA LEU A 582 7.26 7.83 3.70
C LEU A 582 5.92 7.61 2.98
N LEU A 583 4.97 6.90 3.60
CA LEU A 583 3.62 6.74 3.05
C LEU A 583 2.89 8.08 2.94
N ALA A 584 3.03 8.98 3.92
CA ALA A 584 2.42 10.30 3.87
C ALA A 584 3.03 11.17 2.75
N GLU A 585 4.35 11.13 2.57
CA GLU A 585 5.06 11.79 1.48
C GLU A 585 4.61 11.26 0.11
N ARG A 586 4.56 9.93 -0.07
CA ARG A 586 4.06 9.33 -1.33
C ARG A 586 2.59 9.65 -1.58
N ALA A 587 1.77 9.68 -0.54
CA ALA A 587 0.37 10.10 -0.68
C ALA A 587 0.25 11.57 -1.07
N GLN A 588 1.17 12.44 -0.62
CA GLN A 588 1.22 13.84 -1.04
C GLN A 588 1.69 13.97 -2.50
N GLU A 589 2.77 13.29 -2.89
CA GLU A 589 3.25 13.27 -4.28
C GLU A 589 2.14 12.80 -5.25
N VAL A 590 1.37 11.77 -4.88
CA VAL A 590 0.23 11.31 -5.68
C VAL A 590 -0.88 12.36 -5.77
N ARG A 591 -1.11 13.16 -4.72
CA ARG A 591 -2.07 14.27 -4.77
C ARG A 591 -1.58 15.36 -5.72
N ASP A 592 -0.32 15.76 -5.59
CA ASP A 592 0.28 16.82 -6.41
C ASP A 592 0.30 16.43 -7.89
N LEU A 593 0.64 15.18 -8.21
CA LEU A 593 0.60 14.66 -9.58
C LEU A 593 -0.82 14.62 -10.14
N LYS A 594 -1.83 14.29 -9.32
CA LYS A 594 -3.24 14.35 -9.73
C LYS A 594 -3.71 15.77 -10.01
N GLU A 595 -3.25 16.74 -9.21
CA GLU A 595 -3.56 18.15 -9.40
C GLU A 595 -2.90 18.68 -10.68
N GLN A 596 -1.64 18.36 -10.92
CA GLN A 596 -0.94 18.69 -12.17
C GLN A 596 -1.60 18.05 -13.39
N LEU A 597 -2.04 16.78 -13.28
CA LEU A 597 -2.77 16.12 -14.36
C LEU A 597 -4.10 16.83 -14.65
N ALA A 598 -4.85 17.22 -13.61
CA ALA A 598 -6.10 17.95 -13.76
C ALA A 598 -5.87 19.32 -14.43
N GLU A 599 -4.81 20.03 -14.04
CA GLU A 599 -4.44 21.32 -14.64
C GLU A 599 -4.04 21.15 -16.12
N LYS A 600 -3.26 20.11 -16.45
CA LYS A 600 -2.89 19.80 -17.85
C LYS A 600 -4.10 19.39 -18.68
N GLN A 601 -5.02 18.61 -18.11
CA GLN A 601 -6.28 18.24 -18.77
C GLN A 601 -7.13 19.47 -19.06
N GLN A 602 -7.18 20.44 -18.14
CA GLN A 602 -7.87 21.71 -18.34
C GLN A 602 -7.22 22.54 -19.45
N GLN A 603 -5.90 22.69 -19.43
CA GLN A 603 -5.14 23.41 -20.48
C GLN A 603 -5.38 22.79 -21.87
N LEU A 604 -5.40 21.46 -21.97
CA LEU A 604 -5.73 20.77 -23.22
C LEU A 604 -7.17 21.05 -23.68
N CYS A 605 -8.14 21.00 -22.77
CA CYS A 605 -9.54 21.32 -23.09
C CYS A 605 -9.71 22.77 -23.57
N GLU A 606 -8.96 23.71 -22.98
CA GLU A 606 -8.94 25.11 -23.42
C GLU A 606 -8.30 25.27 -24.80
N ALA A 607 -7.18 24.57 -25.07
CA ALA A 607 -6.53 24.57 -26.37
C ALA A 607 -7.41 23.93 -27.48
N GLU A 608 -8.11 22.84 -27.17
CA GLU A 608 -9.08 22.20 -28.08
C GLU A 608 -10.26 23.12 -28.41
N LYS A 609 -10.78 23.85 -27.42
CA LYS A 609 -11.80 24.88 -27.63
C LYS A 609 -11.30 26.02 -28.52
N GLN A 610 -10.07 26.48 -28.31
CA GLN A 610 -9.47 27.51 -29.16
C GLN A 610 -9.22 27.02 -30.59
N SER A 611 -8.71 25.79 -30.76
CA SER A 611 -8.48 25.16 -32.06
C SER A 611 -9.78 24.97 -32.84
N SER A 612 -10.84 24.47 -32.19
CA SER A 612 -12.16 24.33 -32.80
C SER A 612 -12.80 25.68 -33.16
N ALA A 613 -12.62 26.71 -32.33
CA ALA A 613 -13.05 28.08 -32.65
C ALA A 613 -12.32 28.65 -33.87
N ILE A 614 -10.99 28.46 -33.97
CA ILE A 614 -10.19 28.89 -35.13
C ILE A 614 -10.60 28.12 -36.39
N ALA A 615 -10.84 26.80 -36.29
CA ALA A 615 -11.32 25.99 -37.40
C ALA A 615 -12.69 26.45 -37.89
N HIS A 616 -13.62 26.75 -36.97
CA HIS A 616 -14.94 27.28 -37.31
C HIS A 616 -14.84 28.65 -38.01
N ALA A 617 -14.00 29.56 -37.51
CA ALA A 617 -13.74 30.85 -38.16
C ALA A 617 -13.16 30.69 -39.57
N LYS A 618 -12.21 29.77 -39.77
CA LYS A 618 -11.68 29.45 -41.10
C LYS A 618 -12.75 28.89 -42.04
N CYS A 619 -13.62 28.01 -41.56
CA CYS A 619 -14.73 27.47 -42.35
C CYS A 619 -15.69 28.57 -42.81
N LEU A 620 -16.00 29.53 -41.93
CA LEU A 620 -16.81 30.71 -42.23
C LEU A 620 -16.19 31.56 -43.34
N VAL A 621 -14.93 31.96 -43.19
CA VAL A 621 -14.21 32.76 -44.21
C VAL A 621 -14.14 32.00 -45.55
N THR A 622 -13.93 30.69 -45.51
CA THR A 622 -13.89 29.86 -46.73
C THR A 622 -15.26 29.76 -47.41
N ALA A 623 -16.35 29.80 -46.64
CA ALA A 623 -17.71 29.84 -47.17
C ALA A 623 -18.03 31.21 -47.79
N GLU A 624 -17.64 32.30 -47.14
CA GLU A 624 -17.78 33.67 -47.67
C GLU A 624 -17.02 33.85 -48.99
N LEU A 625 -15.77 33.38 -49.06
CA LEU A 625 -14.97 33.42 -50.29
C LEU A 625 -15.60 32.59 -51.41
N ARG A 626 -16.16 31.40 -51.10
CA ARG A 626 -16.91 30.59 -52.08
C ARG A 626 -18.17 31.29 -52.58
N GLY A 627 -18.89 31.99 -51.70
CA GLY A 627 -20.05 32.81 -52.06
C GLY A 627 -19.67 33.91 -53.05
N LEU A 628 -18.61 34.68 -52.75
CA LEU A 628 -18.10 35.72 -53.66
C LEU A 628 -17.62 35.16 -55.00
N LEU A 629 -17.05 33.94 -55.01
CA LEU A 629 -16.62 33.28 -56.23
C LEU A 629 -17.83 32.88 -57.10
N ALA A 630 -18.87 32.31 -56.47
CA ALA A 630 -20.12 32.00 -57.16
C ALA A 630 -20.79 33.25 -57.71
N GLU A 631 -20.81 34.36 -56.96
CA GLU A 631 -21.31 35.65 -57.46
C GLU A 631 -20.53 36.12 -58.69
N LYS A 632 -19.19 36.03 -58.67
CA LYS A 632 -18.35 36.33 -59.84
C LYS A 632 -18.67 35.45 -61.03
N ASP A 633 -18.84 34.15 -60.83
CA ASP A 633 -19.22 33.22 -61.89
C ASP A 633 -20.60 33.55 -62.49
N THR A 634 -21.57 33.97 -61.67
CA THR A 634 -22.85 34.45 -62.19
C THR A 634 -22.72 35.70 -63.06
N VAL A 635 -21.81 36.61 -62.70
CA VAL A 635 -21.53 37.82 -63.50
C VAL A 635 -20.84 37.44 -64.82
N ILE A 636 -19.87 36.52 -64.79
CA ILE A 636 -19.20 36.02 -65.98
C ILE A 636 -20.22 35.36 -66.92
N ASN A 637 -21.11 34.51 -66.41
CA ASN A 637 -22.13 33.85 -67.23
C ASN A 637 -23.08 34.88 -67.88
N LYS A 638 -23.53 35.90 -67.14
CA LYS A 638 -24.33 37.00 -67.71
C LYS A 638 -23.60 37.77 -68.81
N LEU A 639 -22.28 37.99 -68.66
CA LEU A 639 -21.46 38.64 -69.69
C LEU A 639 -21.29 37.75 -70.93
N VAL A 640 -21.14 36.44 -70.75
CA VAL A 640 -21.06 35.46 -71.85
C VAL A 640 -22.39 35.39 -72.60
N GLU A 641 -23.51 35.28 -71.89
CA GLU A 641 -24.86 35.31 -72.48
C GLU A 641 -25.09 36.61 -73.26
N SER A 642 -24.76 37.77 -72.67
CA SER A 642 -24.78 39.07 -73.35
C SER A 642 -23.90 39.08 -74.61
N GLY A 643 -22.74 38.43 -74.59
CA GLY A 643 -21.85 38.30 -75.74
C GLY A 643 -22.47 37.46 -76.85
N GLN A 644 -23.05 36.32 -76.49
CA GLN A 644 -23.75 35.43 -77.42
C GLN A 644 -24.99 36.07 -78.03
N GLU A 645 -25.74 36.86 -77.26
CA GLU A 645 -26.89 37.64 -77.77
C GLU A 645 -26.44 38.68 -78.80
N ARG A 646 -25.35 39.41 -78.55
CA ARG A 646 -24.76 40.34 -79.54
C ARG A 646 -24.30 39.61 -80.80
N GLU A 647 -23.72 38.42 -80.64
CA GLU A 647 -23.27 37.60 -81.78
C GLU A 647 -24.44 37.05 -82.59
N LYS A 648 -25.53 36.65 -81.94
CA LYS A 648 -26.81 36.29 -82.59
C LYS A 648 -27.39 37.47 -83.39
N PHE A 649 -27.39 38.68 -82.80
CA PHE A 649 -27.78 39.91 -83.49
C PHE A 649 -26.89 40.20 -84.71
N LEU A 650 -25.57 39.98 -84.61
CA LEU A 650 -24.64 40.12 -85.73
C LEU A 650 -24.89 39.08 -86.83
N THR A 651 -25.27 37.86 -86.48
CA THR A 651 -25.64 36.84 -87.46
C THR A 651 -26.99 37.13 -88.12
N GLU A 652 -27.97 37.69 -87.40
CA GLU A 652 -29.23 38.16 -87.99
C GLU A 652 -29.00 39.33 -88.97
N LEU A 653 -28.07 40.23 -88.66
CA LEU A 653 -27.62 41.28 -89.59
C LEU A 653 -26.95 40.72 -90.85
N ARG A 654 -26.17 39.63 -90.71
CA ARG A 654 -25.54 38.94 -91.85
C ARG A 654 -26.54 38.16 -92.72
N LEU A 655 -27.63 37.67 -92.14
CA LEU A 655 -28.70 36.97 -92.86
C LEU A 655 -29.66 37.92 -93.60
N THR A 656 -29.63 39.23 -93.29
CA THR A 656 -30.43 40.27 -93.96
C THR A 656 -29.70 40.96 -95.12
N GLU A 657 -28.47 40.57 -95.46
CA GLU A 657 -27.75 41.10 -96.62
C GLU A 657 -27.79 40.15 -97.83
N VAL A 658 -28.89 40.20 -98.58
CA VAL A 658 -28.88 39.82 -100.00
C VAL A 658 -29.51 40.92 -100.85
N THR A 659 -28.68 41.41 -101.78
CA THR A 659 -28.95 42.21 -102.98
C THR A 659 -29.35 43.67 -102.84
N VAL A 660 -28.36 44.57 -102.95
CA VAL A 660 -28.55 45.84 -103.69
C VAL A 660 -27.28 46.16 -104.51
N PRO A 661 -27.36 46.31 -105.84
CA PRO A 661 -26.23 46.58 -106.74
C PRO A 661 -25.76 48.04 -106.67
N GLN A 662 -25.19 48.47 -105.53
CA GLN A 662 -24.56 49.79 -105.36
C GLN A 662 -23.05 49.72 -105.05
N VAL A 663 -22.51 48.54 -104.73
CA VAL A 663 -21.08 48.39 -104.35
C VAL A 663 -20.14 48.38 -105.57
N VAL A 664 -20.62 48.01 -106.76
CA VAL A 664 -19.80 48.08 -108.00
C VAL A 664 -19.72 49.51 -108.53
N GLU A 665 -20.77 50.32 -108.35
CA GLU A 665 -20.73 51.75 -108.67
C GLU A 665 -19.86 52.51 -107.66
N LEU A 666 -20.03 52.27 -106.34
CA LEU A 666 -19.19 52.89 -105.30
C LEU A 666 -17.70 52.56 -105.46
N LYS A 667 -17.32 51.38 -105.96
CA LYS A 667 -15.91 51.06 -106.24
C LYS A 667 -15.33 51.84 -107.43
N ARG A 668 -16.12 52.14 -108.47
CA ARG A 668 -15.70 53.03 -109.56
C ARG A 668 -15.63 54.49 -109.11
N THR A 669 -16.56 54.95 -108.26
CA THR A 669 -16.55 56.33 -107.74
C THR A 669 -15.41 56.55 -106.75
N VAL A 670 -15.07 55.56 -105.92
CA VAL A 670 -13.92 55.64 -104.98
C VAL A 670 -12.59 55.68 -105.72
N GLN A 671 -12.45 55.00 -106.86
CA GLN A 671 -11.20 55.04 -107.64
C GLN A 671 -10.98 56.43 -108.29
N VAL A 672 -12.05 57.06 -108.79
CA VAL A 672 -12.00 58.43 -109.34
C VAL A 672 -11.84 59.49 -108.25
N LEU A 673 -12.36 59.25 -107.03
CA LEU A 673 -12.17 60.14 -105.88
C LEU A 673 -10.79 59.97 -105.23
N GLN A 674 -10.14 58.81 -105.33
CA GLN A 674 -8.78 58.58 -104.84
C GLN A 674 -7.72 59.27 -105.71
N GLU A 675 -7.90 59.33 -107.04
CA GLU A 675 -7.03 60.12 -107.93
C GLU A 675 -7.16 61.63 -107.66
N ARG A 676 -8.37 62.11 -107.33
CA ARG A 676 -8.61 63.50 -106.93
C ARG A 676 -8.13 63.82 -105.51
N LEU A 677 -8.15 62.86 -104.60
CA LEU A 677 -7.61 63.00 -103.25
C LEU A 677 -6.07 63.13 -103.28
N HIS A 678 -5.39 62.40 -104.17
CA HIS A 678 -3.94 62.54 -104.35
C HIS A 678 -3.54 63.89 -104.98
N GLU A 679 -4.43 64.49 -105.78
CA GLU A 679 -4.24 65.86 -106.31
C GLU A 679 -4.60 66.96 -105.28
N GLU A 680 -5.54 66.73 -104.36
CA GLU A 680 -5.88 67.66 -103.25
C GLU A 680 -4.93 67.55 -102.04
N GLU A 681 -4.37 66.37 -101.74
CA GLU A 681 -3.35 66.19 -100.70
C GLU A 681 -2.02 66.89 -101.06
N ALA A 682 -1.71 67.02 -102.36
CA ALA A 682 -0.59 67.83 -102.86
C ALA A 682 -0.82 69.36 -102.69
N VAL A 683 -2.07 69.79 -102.48
CA VAL A 683 -2.43 71.21 -102.25
C VAL A 683 -2.65 71.50 -100.75
N LEU A 684 -2.90 70.50 -99.91
CA LEU A 684 -3.04 70.62 -98.46
C LEU A 684 -1.73 70.60 -97.66
N LEU A 685 -0.58 70.42 -98.32
CA LEU A 685 0.76 70.78 -97.79
C LEU A 685 0.99 72.30 -97.67
N LYS A 686 -0.08 73.12 -97.83
CA LYS A 686 0.00 74.58 -97.87
C LYS A 686 -1.16 75.26 -97.13
N LYS A 687 -1.42 74.92 -95.87
CA LYS A 687 -1.97 75.84 -94.85
C LYS A 687 -1.98 75.22 -93.45
N ASN A 688 -1.14 75.76 -92.56
CA ASN A 688 -1.25 75.63 -91.12
C ASN A 688 -2.43 76.48 -90.60
N GLU A 689 -3.11 75.99 -89.55
CA GLU A 689 -3.19 76.57 -88.19
C GLU A 689 -4.52 76.20 -87.47
N ASP A 690 -4.34 75.75 -86.22
CA ASP A 690 -5.22 75.81 -85.04
C ASP A 690 -6.48 74.94 -84.90
N SER A 691 -6.40 73.88 -84.07
CA SER A 691 -7.04 73.78 -82.73
C SER A 691 -7.15 72.33 -82.20
N GLU A 692 -6.80 72.11 -80.92
CA GLU A 692 -6.81 70.83 -80.18
C GLU A 692 -8.19 70.09 -80.17
N PRO A 693 -8.19 68.73 -80.10
CA PRO A 693 -8.43 68.03 -78.82
C PRO A 693 -7.68 66.67 -78.69
N GLY A 694 -6.36 66.63 -78.87
CA GLY A 694 -5.55 65.39 -78.75
C GLY A 694 -4.92 65.15 -77.36
N LYS A 695 -5.04 66.11 -76.43
CA LYS A 695 -4.26 66.11 -75.18
C LYS A 695 -4.85 65.26 -74.05
N ILE A 696 -6.15 64.97 -74.08
CA ILE A 696 -6.86 64.26 -72.99
C ILE A 696 -6.65 62.73 -73.07
N GLU A 697 -6.53 62.18 -74.26
CA GLU A 697 -6.41 60.73 -74.47
C GLU A 697 -4.99 60.21 -74.17
N LEU A 698 -3.96 61.00 -74.53
CA LEU A 698 -2.57 60.76 -74.13
C LEU A 698 -2.37 60.86 -72.62
N MET A 699 -3.08 61.77 -71.94
CA MET A 699 -2.99 61.92 -70.48
C MET A 699 -3.65 60.75 -69.74
N LYS A 700 -4.76 60.20 -70.25
CA LYS A 700 -5.40 58.99 -69.67
C LYS A 700 -4.55 57.74 -69.87
N SER A 701 -3.99 57.54 -71.06
CA SER A 701 -3.04 56.44 -71.35
C SER A 701 -1.77 56.55 -70.48
N ALA A 702 -1.23 57.76 -70.30
CA ALA A 702 -0.10 57.98 -69.41
C ALA A 702 -0.42 57.71 -67.93
N VAL A 703 -1.65 57.98 -67.48
CA VAL A 703 -2.10 57.69 -66.11
C VAL A 703 -2.33 56.20 -65.89
N THR A 704 -2.87 55.46 -66.87
CA THR A 704 -3.01 54.00 -66.78
C THR A 704 -1.65 53.32 -66.77
N LEU A 705 -0.72 53.74 -67.63
CA LEU A 705 0.66 53.23 -67.63
C LEU A 705 1.41 53.54 -66.34
N LYS A 706 1.22 54.72 -65.72
CA LYS A 706 1.79 55.03 -64.41
C LYS A 706 1.21 54.17 -63.29
N LYS A 707 -0.09 53.85 -63.34
CA LYS A 707 -0.75 52.97 -62.36
C LYS A 707 -0.26 51.52 -62.49
N GLU A 708 -0.12 51.03 -63.71
CA GLU A 708 0.46 49.70 -63.98
C GLU A 708 1.92 49.62 -63.56
N LEU A 709 2.72 50.66 -63.84
CA LEU A 709 4.11 50.73 -63.40
C LEU A 709 4.22 50.73 -61.87
N ALA A 710 3.36 51.47 -61.17
CA ALA A 710 3.31 51.47 -59.71
C ALA A 710 2.89 50.11 -59.15
N GLN A 711 1.90 49.45 -59.75
CA GLN A 711 1.47 48.11 -59.36
C GLN A 711 2.57 47.06 -59.58
N GLN A 712 3.29 47.12 -60.70
CA GLN A 712 4.43 46.22 -60.94
C GLN A 712 5.60 46.50 -59.99
N THR A 713 5.84 47.77 -59.63
CA THR A 713 6.87 48.14 -58.65
C THR A 713 6.52 47.61 -57.25
N GLU A 714 5.24 47.67 -56.86
CA GLU A 714 4.78 47.12 -55.58
C GLU A 714 4.84 45.59 -55.55
N ALA A 715 4.45 44.93 -56.66
CA ALA A 715 4.58 43.48 -56.82
C ALA A 715 6.05 43.02 -56.75
N LEU A 716 6.96 43.76 -57.39
CA LEU A 716 8.40 43.52 -57.34
C LEU A 716 8.94 43.68 -55.92
N ASN A 717 8.54 44.73 -55.19
CA ASN A 717 8.95 44.94 -53.80
C ASN A 717 8.42 43.86 -52.85
N LYS A 718 7.18 43.37 -53.07
CA LYS A 718 6.64 42.21 -52.32
C LYS A 718 7.42 40.93 -52.62
N ALA A 719 7.80 40.70 -53.88
CA ALA A 719 8.63 39.56 -54.26
C ALA A 719 10.04 39.64 -53.66
N LEU A 720 10.66 40.83 -53.68
CA LEU A 720 11.97 41.07 -53.06
C LEU A 720 11.93 40.88 -51.54
N LYS A 721 10.88 41.36 -50.87
CA LYS A 721 10.69 41.13 -49.42
C LYS A 721 10.55 39.65 -49.11
N LYS A 722 9.74 38.91 -49.89
CA LYS A 722 9.59 37.46 -49.75
C LYS A 722 10.91 36.71 -50.02
N ASN A 723 11.73 37.19 -50.96
CA ASN A 723 13.06 36.64 -51.20
C ASN A 723 14.01 36.91 -50.02
N SER A 724 13.98 38.10 -49.42
CA SER A 724 14.77 38.39 -48.21
C SER A 724 14.33 37.55 -47.00
N GLU A 725 13.03 37.30 -46.83
CA GLU A 725 12.49 36.42 -45.79
C GLU A 725 12.94 34.96 -46.00
N LEU A 726 12.90 34.46 -47.24
CA LEU A 726 13.42 33.14 -47.58
C LEU A 726 14.94 33.03 -47.40
N GLN A 727 15.70 34.09 -47.67
CA GLN A 727 17.14 34.12 -47.40
C GLN A 727 17.45 34.04 -45.90
N VAL A 728 16.67 34.72 -45.05
CA VAL A 728 16.82 34.62 -43.59
C VAL A 728 16.47 33.22 -43.10
N GLN A 729 15.38 32.63 -43.58
CA GLN A 729 15.01 31.24 -43.24
C GLN A 729 16.07 30.23 -43.70
N LEU A 730 16.68 30.43 -44.89
CA LEU A 730 17.78 29.60 -45.36
C LEU A 730 19.05 29.78 -44.52
N ALA A 731 19.34 30.98 -44.02
CA ALA A 731 20.47 31.21 -43.12
C ALA A 731 20.24 30.55 -41.76
N GLU A 732 19.01 30.60 -41.23
CA GLU A 732 18.62 29.95 -39.98
C GLU A 732 18.69 28.42 -40.11
N LEU A 733 18.18 27.85 -41.21
CA LEU A 733 18.32 26.41 -41.52
C LEU A 733 19.77 25.97 -41.70
N ARG A 734 20.64 26.83 -42.26
CA ARG A 734 22.08 26.54 -42.35
C ARG A 734 22.76 26.55 -40.99
N SER A 735 22.35 27.44 -40.08
CA SER A 735 22.85 27.46 -38.71
C SER A 735 22.44 26.20 -37.94
N THR A 736 21.18 25.79 -38.05
CA THR A 736 20.71 24.57 -37.37
C THR A 736 21.35 23.31 -37.94
N LEU A 737 21.61 23.26 -39.26
CA LEU A 737 22.40 22.20 -39.88
C LEU A 737 23.83 22.15 -39.33
N ALA A 738 24.52 23.29 -39.25
CA ALA A 738 25.88 23.34 -38.69
C ALA A 738 25.94 22.91 -37.21
N ASP A 739 24.94 23.29 -36.41
CA ASP A 739 24.83 22.84 -35.01
C ASP A 739 24.54 21.34 -34.90
N LEU A 740 23.73 20.78 -35.80
CA LEU A 740 23.45 19.34 -35.86
C LEU A 740 24.68 18.55 -36.33
N GLU A 741 25.43 19.05 -37.31
CA GLU A 741 26.69 18.47 -37.77
C GLU A 741 27.72 18.45 -36.63
N SER A 742 27.90 19.58 -35.91
CA SER A 742 28.81 19.64 -34.76
C SER A 742 28.41 18.67 -33.63
N ARG A 743 27.11 18.51 -33.36
CA ARG A 743 26.62 17.51 -32.39
C ARG A 743 26.84 16.08 -32.86
N SER A 744 26.67 15.81 -34.15
CA SER A 744 26.93 14.49 -34.73
C SER A 744 28.42 14.15 -34.67
N GLU A 745 29.31 15.10 -34.96
CA GLU A 745 30.76 14.95 -34.83
C GLU A 745 31.17 14.70 -33.35
N ALA A 746 30.58 15.43 -32.40
CA ALA A 746 30.82 15.20 -30.98
C ALA A 746 30.32 13.82 -30.51
N GLN A 747 29.19 13.34 -31.03
CA GLN A 747 28.69 11.99 -30.77
C GLN A 747 29.62 10.92 -31.38
N ALA A 748 30.12 11.14 -32.60
CA ALA A 748 31.10 10.25 -33.24
C ALA A 748 32.39 10.14 -32.42
N ALA A 749 32.95 11.28 -31.96
CA ALA A 749 34.13 11.29 -31.09
C ALA A 749 33.91 10.56 -29.76
N ASN A 750 32.70 10.65 -29.19
CA ASN A 750 32.35 9.91 -27.97
C ASN A 750 32.24 8.40 -28.23
N ILE A 751 31.66 7.99 -29.37
CA ILE A 751 31.60 6.58 -29.78
C ILE A 751 33.02 6.04 -30.00
N GLU A 752 33.91 6.80 -30.64
CA GLU A 752 35.31 6.42 -30.83
C GLU A 752 36.04 6.26 -29.49
N SER A 753 35.84 7.18 -28.54
CA SER A 753 36.38 7.09 -27.18
C SER A 753 35.88 5.85 -26.43
N LEU A 754 34.56 5.59 -26.47
CA LEU A 754 33.97 4.39 -25.88
C LEU A 754 34.47 3.11 -26.56
N THR A 755 34.69 3.13 -27.87
CA THR A 755 35.25 2.02 -28.63
C THR A 755 36.70 1.76 -28.21
N ALA A 756 37.51 2.80 -28.01
CA ALA A 756 38.87 2.67 -27.47
C ALA A 756 38.88 2.12 -26.03
N VAL A 757 37.91 2.52 -25.20
CA VAL A 757 37.74 1.96 -23.84
C VAL A 757 37.31 0.49 -23.89
N LEU A 758 36.46 0.10 -24.84
CA LEU A 758 36.10 -1.30 -25.03
C LEU A 758 37.29 -2.13 -25.52
N GLN A 759 38.08 -1.61 -26.46
CA GLN A 759 39.29 -2.27 -26.94
C GLN A 759 40.31 -2.48 -25.82
N THR A 760 40.58 -1.46 -25.00
CA THR A 760 41.46 -1.60 -23.83
C THR A 760 40.89 -2.58 -22.80
N LYS A 761 39.57 -2.64 -22.60
CA LYS A 761 38.95 -3.67 -21.76
C LYS A 761 39.11 -5.07 -22.36
N ASP A 762 38.98 -5.22 -23.67
CA ASP A 762 39.18 -6.48 -24.36
C ASP A 762 40.65 -6.94 -24.31
N GLU A 763 41.61 -6.02 -24.40
CA GLU A 763 43.04 -6.30 -24.17
C GLU A 763 43.29 -6.80 -22.75
N ILE A 764 42.69 -6.15 -21.73
CA ILE A 764 42.77 -6.60 -20.33
C ILE A 764 42.14 -7.99 -20.16
N ILE A 765 41.00 -8.24 -20.79
CA ILE A 765 40.33 -9.56 -20.75
C ILE A 765 41.19 -10.61 -21.44
N GLN A 766 41.81 -10.30 -22.58
CA GLN A 766 42.74 -11.19 -23.28
C GLN A 766 43.97 -11.48 -22.43
N ASP A 767 44.53 -10.48 -21.75
CA ASP A 767 45.64 -10.67 -20.82
C ASP A 767 45.24 -11.53 -19.63
N LEU A 768 44.07 -11.29 -19.02
CA LEU A 768 43.53 -12.14 -17.95
C LEU A 768 43.30 -13.57 -18.42
N HIS A 769 42.76 -13.75 -19.63
CA HIS A 769 42.62 -15.07 -20.25
C HIS A 769 43.98 -15.72 -20.51
N LYS A 770 45.01 -14.96 -20.92
CA LYS A 770 46.38 -15.47 -21.14
C LYS A 770 47.07 -15.86 -19.84
N HIS A 771 46.81 -15.15 -18.74
CA HIS A 771 47.28 -15.50 -17.39
C HIS A 771 46.57 -16.76 -16.85
N LEU A 772 45.28 -16.92 -17.15
CA LEU A 772 44.50 -18.10 -16.77
C LEU A 772 44.80 -19.34 -17.65
N ARG A 773 45.42 -19.16 -18.83
CA ARG A 773 45.72 -20.24 -19.79
C ARG A 773 47.12 -20.84 -19.64
N LYS A 774 47.94 -20.46 -18.65
CA LYS A 774 49.21 -21.15 -18.41
C LYS A 774 48.96 -22.52 -17.76
N PRO A 775 49.24 -23.65 -18.46
CA PRO A 775 49.08 -24.97 -17.90
C PRO A 775 50.21 -25.21 -16.90
N ARG A 776 49.81 -25.61 -15.70
CA ARG A 776 50.70 -26.22 -14.71
C ARG A 776 50.98 -27.63 -15.21
N ASP A 777 52.20 -27.92 -15.65
CA ASP A 777 52.71 -29.29 -15.74
C ASP A 777 54.24 -29.36 -15.97
N TYR A 778 54.87 -30.08 -15.03
CA TYR A 778 56.20 -30.73 -14.98
C TYR A 778 57.48 -29.93 -15.22
N GLU A 779 58.30 -29.86 -14.16
CA GLU A 779 59.63 -30.50 -14.16
C GLU A 779 59.94 -31.02 -12.74
N VAL A 780 59.94 -32.34 -12.62
CA VAL A 780 60.57 -33.08 -11.52
C VAL A 780 61.95 -33.45 -12.03
N SER A 781 63.00 -32.82 -11.49
CA SER A 781 64.29 -33.45 -11.18
C SER A 781 65.17 -32.43 -10.47
N ASP A 782 66.01 -32.93 -9.57
CA ASP A 782 67.18 -32.25 -9.01
C ASP A 782 66.93 -31.21 -7.91
N LEU A 783 66.80 -31.69 -6.67
CA LEU A 783 67.94 -31.76 -5.73
C LEU A 783 67.46 -31.95 -4.29
N GLN A 784 67.56 -33.20 -3.87
CA GLN A 784 67.64 -33.59 -2.49
C GLN A 784 69.04 -33.21 -1.97
N ALA A 785 69.19 -32.07 -1.30
CA ALA A 785 70.34 -31.81 -0.44
C ALA A 785 70.13 -30.64 0.54
N ARG A 786 70.17 -30.97 1.84
CA ARG A 786 70.84 -30.20 2.91
C ARG A 786 70.07 -28.96 3.41
N ALA A 787 69.30 -29.04 4.50
CA ALA A 787 69.72 -29.13 5.89
C ALA A 787 70.72 -28.04 6.33
N ALA A 788 70.30 -27.30 7.37
CA ALA A 788 71.07 -26.57 8.39
C ALA A 788 71.21 -25.03 8.28
N GLU A 789 70.50 -24.37 9.21
CA GLU A 789 71.00 -23.35 10.18
C GLU A 789 71.06 -21.83 9.83
N PRO A 790 70.99 -20.93 10.85
CA PRO A 790 70.33 -19.61 10.84
C PRO A 790 71.26 -18.38 11.04
N LYS A 791 70.66 -17.17 11.21
CA LYS A 791 71.23 -15.80 11.50
C LYS A 791 71.48 -14.92 10.26
N GLU A 792 71.34 -13.59 10.22
CA GLU A 792 71.00 -12.48 11.13
C GLU A 792 70.65 -11.23 10.27
N GLU A 793 69.80 -10.34 10.80
CA GLU A 793 69.76 -8.86 10.67
C GLU A 793 69.64 -8.09 9.31
N ARG A 794 68.43 -7.51 9.10
CA ARG A 794 67.97 -6.15 8.64
C ARG A 794 68.92 -5.15 7.93
N PRO A 795 68.43 -4.14 7.14
CA PRO A 795 67.10 -3.47 7.20
C PRO A 795 66.36 -3.10 5.86
N LEU A 796 65.01 -3.18 5.89
CA LEU A 796 63.91 -2.30 5.36
C LEU A 796 64.04 -1.50 4.03
N PRO A 797 62.96 -0.91 3.44
CA PRO A 797 61.48 -1.04 3.56
C PRO A 797 60.82 -1.29 2.16
N GLY A 798 59.53 -1.56 1.93
CA GLY A 798 58.29 -1.21 2.61
C GLY A 798 57.07 -1.55 1.72
N LEU A 799 55.94 -1.77 2.41
CA LEU A 799 54.54 -1.81 1.95
C LEU A 799 53.99 -3.14 1.40
N PRO A 800 52.72 -3.45 1.75
CA PRO A 800 52.38 -4.74 2.35
C PRO A 800 51.59 -5.68 1.44
N GLN A 801 51.81 -6.97 1.67
CA GLN A 801 51.00 -8.08 1.16
C GLN A 801 49.56 -8.01 1.68
N ARG A 802 48.61 -8.15 0.75
CA ARG A 802 47.34 -8.85 0.98
C ARG A 802 47.65 -10.35 1.12
N GLU A 803 47.40 -10.94 2.28
CA GLU A 803 47.14 -12.37 2.44
C GLU A 803 46.01 -12.53 3.47
N ARG A 804 44.81 -12.93 3.04
CA ARG A 804 44.24 -14.29 2.93
C ARG A 804 43.46 -14.72 4.19
N THR A 805 42.18 -14.92 3.94
CA THR A 805 41.19 -15.83 4.56
C THR A 805 41.71 -16.91 5.51
N ILE A 806 40.92 -17.29 6.55
CA ILE A 806 40.27 -18.61 6.71
C ILE A 806 39.30 -18.64 7.92
N ILE A 807 38.11 -19.12 7.60
CA ILE A 807 37.03 -19.82 8.34
C ILE A 807 37.36 -20.41 9.75
N GLY A 808 36.46 -20.15 10.72
CA GLY A 808 35.92 -21.12 11.70
C GLY A 808 36.71 -21.43 12.98
N GLY A 809 36.08 -21.23 14.15
CA GLY A 809 36.48 -21.85 15.42
C GLY A 809 36.15 -21.03 16.67
N ASN A 810 35.42 -21.64 17.61
CA ASN A 810 34.86 -21.08 18.84
C ASN A 810 35.89 -20.49 19.83
N SER A 811 35.51 -19.49 20.63
CA SER A 811 35.49 -19.48 22.13
C SER A 811 35.60 -18.05 22.70
N GLN A 812 34.61 -17.72 23.54
CA GLN A 812 34.58 -16.73 24.63
C GLN A 812 35.36 -15.40 24.56
N GLN A 813 34.56 -14.33 24.71
CA GLN A 813 34.80 -13.09 25.45
C GLN A 813 35.70 -11.97 24.89
N GLU A 814 35.08 -10.77 24.94
CA GLU A 814 35.67 -9.43 25.07
C GLU A 814 36.13 -8.66 23.80
N ALA A 815 35.12 -8.08 23.15
CA ALA A 815 34.92 -6.63 23.00
C ALA A 815 35.75 -5.76 22.02
N THR A 816 34.96 -4.93 21.31
CA THR A 816 35.20 -3.56 20.80
C THR A 816 35.68 -3.38 19.34
N PRO A 817 35.57 -2.17 18.77
CA PRO A 817 34.41 -1.55 18.11
C PRO A 817 34.59 -1.43 16.58
N ALA A 818 35.67 -2.01 16.03
CA ALA A 818 36.06 -1.85 14.63
C ALA A 818 35.05 -2.47 13.64
N LEU A 819 34.40 -3.57 14.03
CA LEU A 819 33.41 -4.24 13.17
C LEU A 819 32.13 -3.42 12.98
N SER A 820 31.72 -2.67 14.01
CA SER A 820 30.59 -1.74 13.96
C SER A 820 30.91 -0.54 13.06
N SER A 821 32.14 -0.03 13.13
CA SER A 821 32.61 1.04 12.23
C SER A 821 32.56 0.58 10.77
N VAL A 822 33.12 -0.58 10.46
CA VAL A 822 33.18 -1.12 9.08
C VAL A 822 31.79 -1.45 8.55
N LEU A 823 30.87 -1.97 9.36
CA LEU A 823 29.47 -2.17 8.96
C LEU A 823 28.72 -0.85 8.75
N SER A 824 29.03 0.17 9.55
CA SER A 824 28.45 1.51 9.38
C SER A 824 28.97 2.19 8.10
N GLU A 825 30.26 2.03 7.81
CA GLU A 825 30.93 2.50 6.59
C GLU A 825 30.40 1.76 5.36
N HIS A 826 30.22 0.44 5.44
CA HIS A 826 29.65 -0.33 4.34
C HIS A 826 28.17 0.03 4.09
N LYS A 827 27.40 0.35 5.14
CA LYS A 827 26.03 0.87 5.03
C LYS A 827 25.99 2.31 4.51
N ALA A 828 27.00 3.13 4.80
CA ALA A 828 27.14 4.48 4.26
C ALA A 828 27.53 4.42 2.77
N LEU A 829 28.47 3.55 2.41
CA LEU A 829 28.89 3.32 1.03
C LEU A 829 27.75 2.75 0.17
N ASN A 830 26.95 1.83 0.69
CA ASN A 830 25.76 1.33 -0.02
C ASN A 830 24.67 2.41 -0.19
N ARG A 831 24.55 3.33 0.76
CA ARG A 831 23.65 4.49 0.63
C ARG A 831 24.16 5.49 -0.40
N ALA A 832 25.47 5.76 -0.41
CA ALA A 832 26.12 6.59 -1.40
C ALA A 832 25.98 6.00 -2.81
N LEU A 833 26.22 4.70 -2.97
CA LEU A 833 26.08 4.01 -4.26
C LEU A 833 24.63 4.02 -4.77
N LYS A 834 23.63 3.88 -3.88
CA LYS A 834 22.21 4.01 -4.26
C LYS A 834 21.85 5.44 -4.64
N ALA A 835 22.37 6.44 -3.94
CA ALA A 835 22.18 7.84 -4.28
C ALA A 835 22.85 8.17 -5.63
N GLU A 836 24.04 7.64 -5.88
CA GLU A 836 24.76 7.79 -7.15
C GLU A 836 24.02 7.11 -8.30
N GLN A 837 23.51 5.89 -8.11
CA GLN A 837 22.64 5.21 -9.09
C GLN A 837 21.34 5.97 -9.36
N GLN A 838 20.75 6.59 -8.33
CA GLN A 838 19.57 7.44 -8.49
C GLN A 838 19.91 8.73 -9.25
N LEU A 839 21.03 9.38 -8.97
CA LEU A 839 21.52 10.54 -9.70
C LEU A 839 21.85 10.19 -11.15
N TYR A 840 22.51 9.07 -11.43
CA TYR A 840 22.73 8.58 -12.79
C TYR A 840 21.41 8.26 -13.50
N SER A 841 20.42 7.67 -12.82
CA SER A 841 19.09 7.43 -13.41
C SER A 841 18.35 8.73 -13.71
N SER A 842 18.52 9.75 -12.87
CA SER A 842 17.93 11.08 -13.06
C SER A 842 18.64 11.87 -14.17
N LEU A 843 19.96 11.75 -14.25
CA LEU A 843 20.78 12.34 -15.30
C LEU A 843 20.48 11.70 -16.66
N VAL A 844 20.31 10.37 -16.71
CA VAL A 844 19.90 9.66 -17.93
C VAL A 844 18.48 10.06 -18.37
N ARG A 845 17.57 10.34 -17.42
CA ARG A 845 16.22 10.81 -17.71
C ARG A 845 16.22 12.23 -18.27
N THR A 846 16.97 13.14 -17.65
CA THR A 846 17.14 14.53 -18.10
C THR A 846 17.98 14.66 -19.38
N VAL A 847 18.85 13.68 -19.69
CA VAL A 847 19.56 13.58 -20.97
C VAL A 847 18.64 13.09 -22.11
N LYS A 848 17.55 12.37 -21.79
CA LYS A 848 16.59 11.83 -22.76
C LYS A 848 15.46 12.79 -23.14
N GLU A 849 15.29 13.91 -22.43
CA GLU A 849 14.27 14.92 -22.74
C GLU A 849 14.76 15.88 -23.85
N SER A 850 13.99 15.97 -24.93
CA SER A 850 14.37 16.52 -26.23
C SER A 850 14.35 18.06 -26.36
N ASP A 851 14.17 18.81 -25.26
CA ASP A 851 14.04 20.28 -25.31
C ASP A 851 15.13 21.00 -24.50
N SER A 852 16.19 21.44 -25.19
CA SER A 852 17.40 22.01 -24.60
C SER A 852 17.18 23.25 -23.72
N ALA A 853 16.12 24.03 -23.97
CA ALA A 853 15.77 25.22 -23.20
C ALA A 853 15.08 24.90 -21.87
N GLN A 854 14.17 23.91 -21.88
CA GLN A 854 13.50 23.44 -20.66
C GLN A 854 14.49 22.70 -19.75
N ARG A 855 15.44 21.95 -20.34
CA ARG A 855 16.54 21.32 -19.61
C ARG A 855 17.45 22.32 -18.91
N LEU A 856 17.80 23.43 -19.57
CA LEU A 856 18.64 24.47 -18.98
C LEU A 856 17.89 25.22 -17.86
N HIS A 857 16.59 25.46 -18.03
CA HIS A 857 15.75 26.07 -17.00
C HIS A 857 15.54 25.15 -15.79
N ALA A 858 15.29 23.85 -16.01
CA ALA A 858 15.17 22.86 -14.94
C ALA A 858 16.48 22.72 -14.15
N LEU A 859 17.62 22.64 -14.83
CA LEU A 859 18.93 22.59 -14.18
C LEU A 859 19.26 23.89 -13.42
N GLN A 860 18.82 25.05 -13.92
CA GLN A 860 18.93 26.32 -13.20
C GLN A 860 18.03 26.38 -11.96
N MET A 861 16.82 25.84 -12.04
CA MET A 861 15.88 25.76 -10.91
C MET A 861 16.38 24.78 -9.84
N GLU A 862 16.92 23.62 -10.25
CA GLU A 862 17.55 22.68 -9.34
C GLU A 862 18.82 23.27 -8.70
N LEU A 863 19.65 23.98 -9.46
CA LEU A 863 20.81 24.68 -8.90
C LEU A 863 20.40 25.75 -7.89
N ALA A 864 19.36 26.53 -8.17
CA ALA A 864 18.83 27.54 -7.25
C ALA A 864 18.22 26.90 -5.99
N ALA A 865 17.51 25.78 -6.13
CA ALA A 865 16.97 25.03 -4.99
C ALA A 865 18.09 24.43 -4.12
N VAL A 866 19.13 23.88 -4.73
CA VAL A 866 20.31 23.37 -4.02
C VAL A 866 21.08 24.51 -3.33
N GLN A 867 21.18 25.68 -3.96
CA GLN A 867 21.79 26.86 -3.34
C GLN A 867 20.99 27.37 -2.14
N LEU A 868 19.65 27.40 -2.23
CA LEU A 868 18.78 27.79 -1.12
C LEU A 868 18.83 26.77 0.02
N LEU A 869 18.80 25.47 -0.28
CA LEU A 869 18.94 24.42 0.73
C LEU A 869 20.32 24.46 1.39
N ARG A 870 21.38 24.76 0.63
CA ARG A 870 22.73 24.99 1.18
C ARG A 870 22.74 26.20 2.11
N GLN A 871 22.10 27.31 1.73
CA GLN A 871 21.98 28.49 2.58
C GLN A 871 21.20 28.20 3.87
N GLN A 872 20.07 27.50 3.77
CA GLN A 872 19.28 27.08 4.94
C GLN A 872 20.04 26.11 5.85
N LEU A 873 20.86 25.22 5.28
CA LEU A 873 21.72 24.33 6.04
C LEU A 873 22.86 25.10 6.70
N GLU A 874 23.46 26.07 6.01
CA GLU A 874 24.48 26.96 6.56
C GLU A 874 23.92 27.81 7.71
N GLU A 875 22.72 28.39 7.55
CA GLU A 875 22.00 29.11 8.62
C GLU A 875 21.61 28.17 9.78
N GLY A 876 21.16 26.96 9.48
CA GLY A 876 20.84 25.95 10.49
C GLY A 876 22.06 25.47 11.27
N VAL A 877 23.21 25.32 10.60
CA VAL A 877 24.49 24.99 11.22
C VAL A 877 24.98 26.17 12.07
N GLN A 878 24.90 27.41 11.57
CA GLN A 878 25.23 28.62 12.33
C GLN A 878 24.37 28.75 13.60
N ASN A 879 23.05 28.53 13.49
CA ASN A 879 22.14 28.51 14.64
C ASN A 879 22.47 27.38 15.61
N ASN A 880 22.85 26.20 15.12
CA ASN A 880 23.25 25.09 15.99
C ASN A 880 24.58 25.38 16.69
N GLU A 881 25.53 26.02 16.02
CA GLU A 881 26.79 26.49 16.60
C GLU A 881 26.55 27.60 17.63
N GLU A 882 25.60 28.50 17.40
CA GLU A 882 25.13 29.50 18.38
C GLU A 882 24.51 28.83 19.60
N LEU A 883 23.56 27.92 19.40
CA LEU A 883 22.96 27.13 20.48
C LEU A 883 24.02 26.33 21.25
N ARG A 884 25.01 25.75 20.57
CA ARG A 884 26.13 25.05 21.22
C ARG A 884 26.99 26.01 22.02
N ARG A 885 27.32 27.20 21.48
CA ARG A 885 28.05 28.24 22.21
C ARG A 885 27.25 28.70 23.43
N ASP A 886 25.96 28.93 23.29
CA ASP A 886 25.08 29.33 24.40
C ASP A 886 25.01 28.23 25.47
N LEU A 887 24.83 26.96 25.07
CA LEU A 887 24.84 25.84 25.97
C LEU A 887 26.19 25.71 26.68
N GLU A 888 27.29 25.90 25.96
CA GLU A 888 28.64 25.83 26.51
C GLU A 888 28.90 26.99 27.49
N THR A 889 28.37 28.19 27.21
CA THR A 889 28.41 29.30 28.18
C THR A 889 27.54 29.06 29.41
N GLU A 890 26.35 28.48 29.24
CA GLU A 890 25.46 28.10 30.36
C GLU A 890 26.05 26.96 31.19
N LEU A 891 26.71 26.00 30.56
CA LEU A 891 27.38 24.89 31.24
C LEU A 891 28.65 25.38 31.95
N GLN A 892 29.34 26.38 31.41
CA GLN A 892 30.42 27.08 32.13
C GLN A 892 29.90 27.96 33.27
N ARG A 893 28.76 28.66 33.11
CA ARG A 893 28.09 29.40 34.21
C ARG A 893 27.61 28.45 35.31
N ALA A 894 27.05 27.30 34.93
CA ALA A 894 26.61 26.28 35.88
C ALA A 894 27.78 25.62 36.60
N LYS A 895 28.93 25.43 35.92
CA LYS A 895 30.18 24.99 36.56
C LYS A 895 30.81 26.05 37.47
N GLN A 896 30.58 27.34 37.20
CA GLN A 896 31.06 28.45 38.04
C GLN A 896 30.09 28.80 39.18
N ARG A 897 28.84 28.29 39.16
CA ARG A 897 27.92 28.33 40.31
C ARG A 897 28.26 27.19 41.28
N GLU A 898 29.34 27.39 42.04
CA GLU A 898 29.35 26.85 43.41
C GLU A 898 28.16 27.47 44.15
N VAL A 899 27.29 26.62 44.71
CA VAL A 899 26.17 27.06 45.54
C VAL A 899 26.74 27.81 46.73
N ASP A 900 26.39 29.09 46.86
CA ASP A 900 26.89 29.97 47.91
C ASP A 900 26.51 29.37 49.28
N PRO A 901 27.48 29.02 50.16
CA PRO A 901 27.22 28.36 51.45
C PRO A 901 26.18 29.10 52.30
N LYS A 902 26.11 30.43 52.13
CA LYS A 902 25.17 31.32 52.82
C LYS A 902 23.71 31.13 52.40
N GLU A 903 23.43 30.73 51.15
CA GLU A 903 22.05 30.44 50.75
C GLU A 903 21.58 29.10 51.33
N LEU A 904 22.49 28.11 51.41
CA LEU A 904 22.21 26.83 52.06
C LEU A 904 22.01 26.99 53.57
N GLU A 905 22.82 27.82 54.22
CA GLU A 905 22.66 28.20 55.63
C GLU A 905 21.41 29.07 55.86
N SER A 906 21.05 29.95 54.94
CA SER A 906 19.81 30.73 55.01
C SER A 906 18.57 29.82 54.93
N VAL A 907 18.57 28.83 54.02
CA VAL A 907 17.47 27.87 53.90
C VAL A 907 17.40 26.96 55.13
N ARG A 908 18.56 26.59 55.70
CA ARG A 908 18.63 25.81 56.94
C ARG A 908 18.12 26.60 58.15
N GLN A 909 18.46 27.88 58.24
CA GLN A 909 17.98 28.79 59.28
C GLN A 909 16.47 29.04 59.15
N GLN A 910 15.96 29.20 57.93
CA GLN A 910 14.52 29.35 57.65
C GLN A 910 13.74 28.08 58.00
N LEU A 911 14.34 26.89 57.81
CA LEU A 911 13.73 25.63 58.20
C LEU A 911 13.69 25.45 59.73
N GLU A 912 14.76 25.84 60.43
CA GLU A 912 14.82 25.83 61.89
C GLU A 912 13.86 26.85 62.52
N ASP A 913 13.69 28.03 61.91
CA ASP A 913 12.72 29.05 62.35
C ASP A 913 11.28 28.61 62.07
N ALA A 914 11.02 27.94 60.94
CA ALA A 914 9.72 27.33 60.64
C ALA A 914 9.38 26.20 61.63
N GLN A 915 10.37 25.41 62.06
CA GLN A 915 10.19 24.38 63.09
C GLN A 915 9.92 25.00 64.46
N ARG A 916 10.63 26.07 64.85
CA ARG A 916 10.36 26.82 66.09
C ARG A 916 8.98 27.48 66.09
N TRP A 917 8.56 28.03 64.95
CA TRP A 917 7.23 28.59 64.78
C TRP A 917 6.17 27.50 64.87
N ASN A 918 6.40 26.31 64.30
CA ASN A 918 5.51 25.16 64.44
C ASN A 918 5.38 24.71 65.89
N VAL A 919 6.49 24.59 66.63
CA VAL A 919 6.45 24.22 68.07
C VAL A 919 5.72 25.29 68.89
N SER A 920 5.93 26.58 68.58
CA SER A 920 5.22 27.69 69.22
C SER A 920 3.74 27.78 68.82
N LEU A 921 3.40 27.40 67.58
CA LEU A 921 2.02 27.29 67.12
C LEU A 921 1.34 26.10 67.79
N GLN A 922 2.00 24.96 67.94
CA GLN A 922 1.55 23.79 68.70
C GLN A 922 1.35 24.12 70.18
N ALA A 923 2.24 24.92 70.78
CA ALA A 923 2.06 25.40 72.15
C ALA A 923 0.85 26.36 72.29
N ARG A 924 0.59 27.20 71.28
CA ARG A 924 -0.58 28.09 71.25
C ARG A 924 -1.88 27.37 70.86
N LEU A 925 -1.82 26.35 70.01
CA LEU A 925 -2.94 25.48 69.65
C LEU A 925 -3.33 24.57 70.81
N GLY A 926 -2.34 24.07 71.57
CA GLY A 926 -2.57 23.39 72.85
C GLY A 926 -3.27 24.27 73.89
N ALA A 927 -3.10 25.60 73.81
CA ALA A 927 -3.85 26.56 74.63
C ALA A 927 -5.27 26.86 74.11
N ILE A 928 -5.62 26.46 72.88
CA ILE A 928 -6.90 26.77 72.21
C ILE A 928 -7.81 25.52 72.10
N GLN A 929 -7.26 24.31 71.98
CA GLN A 929 -8.00 23.04 71.89
C GLN A 929 -8.57 22.50 73.23
N SER A 930 -8.40 23.23 74.34
CA SER A 930 -9.13 22.98 75.60
C SER A 930 -10.64 23.33 75.52
N ARG A 931 -11.21 23.40 74.31
CA ARG A 931 -12.60 23.78 74.03
C ARG A 931 -13.19 22.92 72.90
N GLY A 932 -13.66 21.73 73.26
CA GLY A 932 -14.85 21.08 72.66
C GLY A 932 -14.67 20.26 71.37
N GLY A 933 -14.92 18.95 71.48
CA GLY A 933 -15.28 18.06 70.37
C GLY A 933 -16.77 17.68 70.45
N GLY A 934 -17.35 17.22 69.32
CA GLY A 934 -18.58 16.41 69.33
C GLY A 934 -19.62 16.66 68.22
N VAL A 935 -19.81 15.61 67.41
CA VAL A 935 -21.06 15.11 66.76
C VAL A 935 -21.50 15.73 65.41
N GLY A 936 -21.73 14.86 64.42
CA GLY A 936 -22.14 15.20 63.06
C GLY A 936 -23.64 15.17 62.76
N GLY A 937 -23.99 15.26 61.47
CA GLY A 937 -25.31 14.88 60.95
C GLY A 937 -25.97 15.89 59.99
N THR A 938 -26.27 15.37 58.79
CA THR A 938 -27.42 15.72 57.93
C THR A 938 -27.43 17.03 57.13
N SER A 939 -27.95 16.86 55.92
CA SER A 939 -28.19 17.84 54.88
C SER A 939 -29.33 18.80 55.21
N ASP A 940 -29.12 20.02 54.70
CA ASP A 940 -30.09 21.00 54.21
C ASP A 940 -30.85 21.92 55.19
N THR A 941 -30.85 23.18 54.75
CA THR A 941 -31.72 24.33 55.08
C THR A 941 -31.44 25.14 56.35
N ALA A 942 -30.70 26.23 56.12
CA ALA A 942 -30.99 27.63 56.46
C ALA A 942 -31.80 27.98 57.74
N ASP A 943 -31.13 28.82 58.54
CA ASP A 943 -31.64 29.93 59.37
C ASP A 943 -32.65 29.63 60.48
N THR A 944 -32.21 29.75 61.73
CA THR A 944 -32.41 30.97 62.56
C THR A 944 -31.97 30.71 64.00
N PHE A 945 -31.21 31.66 64.55
CA PHE A 945 -30.65 31.67 65.89
C PHE A 945 -31.69 31.67 67.03
N SER A 946 -31.22 31.08 68.14
CA SER A 946 -31.43 31.46 69.54
C SER A 946 -32.71 31.01 70.27
N PHE A 947 -32.43 30.38 71.42
CA PHE A 947 -32.86 30.78 72.77
C PHE A 947 -33.63 29.69 73.55
N LEU A 948 -33.04 29.31 74.69
CA LEU A 948 -33.66 28.75 75.91
C LEU A 948 -34.43 27.41 75.84
N ALA A 949 -33.76 26.36 76.32
CA ALA A 949 -34.27 25.29 77.19
C ALA A 949 -33.07 24.36 77.45
N ASP A 950 -32.34 24.37 78.56
CA ASP A 950 -32.77 24.29 79.96
C ASP A 950 -33.95 23.33 80.21
N GLN A 951 -33.61 22.22 80.85
CA GLN A 951 -34.44 21.48 81.80
C GLN A 951 -35.64 20.69 81.26
N THR A 952 -35.39 19.41 80.99
CA THR A 952 -36.23 18.30 81.46
C THR A 952 -35.34 17.51 82.44
N SER A 953 -35.26 17.81 83.74
CA SER A 953 -36.31 17.74 84.78
C SER A 953 -37.00 16.37 84.75
N TYR A 954 -36.51 15.42 85.55
CA TYR A 954 -36.92 15.11 86.93
C TYR A 954 -37.77 13.82 86.97
N LEU A 955 -37.11 12.72 87.31
CA LEU A 955 -37.62 11.73 88.25
C LEU A 955 -36.52 11.49 89.29
N SER A 956 -36.41 12.53 90.12
CA SER A 956 -35.74 12.53 91.40
C SER A 956 -36.70 11.98 92.45
N ILE A 957 -36.23 11.04 93.26
CA ILE A 957 -36.31 11.17 94.72
C ILE A 957 -34.86 10.95 95.14
N CYS A 958 -34.13 12.03 95.43
CA CYS A 958 -34.05 12.69 96.74
C CYS A 958 -33.56 11.69 97.81
N VAL A 959 -32.66 12.07 98.72
CA VAL A 959 -32.52 13.37 99.38
C VAL A 959 -31.02 13.52 99.72
N GLU A 960 -30.30 14.45 99.10
CA GLU A 960 -30.16 15.88 99.45
C GLU A 960 -29.52 16.13 100.82
N ASP A 961 -28.37 16.80 100.80
CA ASP A 961 -27.87 17.55 101.96
C ASP A 961 -28.21 19.03 101.75
N LYS A 962 -29.15 19.52 102.55
CA LYS A 962 -28.97 20.63 103.50
C LYS A 962 -30.32 20.99 104.10
N LEU A 963 -30.50 20.66 105.37
CA LEU A 963 -30.89 21.67 106.34
C LEU A 963 -30.23 21.31 107.68
N ASP A 964 -29.61 22.33 108.24
CA ASP A 964 -29.24 22.43 109.64
C ASP A 964 -30.41 22.08 110.58
N GLU A 965 -30.01 21.72 111.80
CA GLU A 965 -30.80 21.85 113.02
C GLU A 965 -32.09 21.04 113.11
N GLU A 966 -31.96 19.76 113.45
CA GLU A 966 -32.34 19.24 114.77
C GLU A 966 -32.20 17.71 114.82
N LEU A 967 -31.51 17.24 115.88
CA LEU A 967 -31.57 15.88 116.43
C LEU A 967 -30.85 14.81 115.58
N GLY A 968 -29.61 14.42 115.89
CA GLY A 968 -29.16 14.04 117.22
C GLY A 968 -29.83 12.73 117.64
N HIS A 969 -29.04 11.66 117.66
CA HIS A 969 -29.33 10.32 118.21
C HIS A 969 -29.99 9.32 117.26
N LEU A 970 -29.21 8.39 116.71
CA LEU A 970 -29.34 6.93 116.91
C LEU A 970 -28.21 6.20 116.15
N SER A 971 -27.71 5.14 116.78
CA SER A 971 -26.40 4.53 116.49
C SER A 971 -26.44 3.35 115.52
N VAL A 972 -25.25 2.89 115.16
CA VAL A 972 -24.84 1.75 114.32
C VAL A 972 -25.39 0.32 114.63
N PRO A 973 -26.17 0.00 115.69
CA PRO A 973 -26.66 -1.38 115.91
C PRO A 973 -27.84 -1.85 115.04
N GLU A 974 -28.67 -0.99 114.45
CA GLU A 974 -29.94 -1.43 113.83
C GLU A 974 -29.79 -2.00 112.40
N LEU A 975 -28.68 -1.68 111.72
CA LEU A 975 -28.37 -2.18 110.37
C LEU A 975 -27.89 -3.65 110.35
N ARG A 976 -27.57 -4.24 111.51
CA ARG A 976 -27.07 -5.63 111.59
C ARG A 976 -28.14 -6.71 111.69
N GLN A 977 -29.44 -6.36 111.68
CA GLN A 977 -30.54 -7.30 111.94
C GLN A 977 -31.41 -7.68 110.73
N MET A 978 -31.04 -7.34 109.48
CA MET A 978 -31.80 -7.70 108.28
C MET A 978 -31.18 -8.84 107.44
N VAL A 979 -30.11 -9.50 107.90
CA VAL A 979 -29.46 -10.63 107.20
C VAL A 979 -29.64 -11.94 107.98
N ARG A 980 -30.88 -12.38 108.17
CA ARG A 980 -31.21 -13.77 108.56
C ARG A 980 -32.42 -14.27 107.78
N HIS A 981 -32.16 -15.02 106.69
CA HIS A 981 -32.94 -16.12 106.06
C HIS A 981 -34.49 -16.03 105.90
N PRO A 982 -35.15 -16.88 105.10
CA PRO A 982 -34.83 -17.50 103.80
C PRO A 982 -36.03 -17.43 102.80
N SER A 983 -35.90 -18.14 101.68
CA SER A 983 -36.96 -18.89 100.96
C SER A 983 -37.71 -18.25 99.77
N HIS A 984 -37.66 -19.02 98.67
CA HIS A 984 -38.72 -19.33 97.69
C HIS A 984 -39.45 -18.15 97.00
N SER A 985 -39.69 -18.12 95.70
CA SER A 985 -39.77 -19.13 94.65
C SER A 985 -39.98 -18.41 93.32
N SER A 986 -39.90 -19.18 92.24
CA SER A 986 -40.61 -19.01 90.96
C SER A 986 -39.75 -18.56 89.78
N ASN A 987 -39.36 -19.59 89.05
CA ASN A 987 -39.19 -19.63 87.61
C ASN A 987 -40.35 -18.96 86.85
N ASP A 988 -40.05 -18.65 85.59
CA ASP A 988 -40.95 -18.35 84.47
C ASP A 988 -41.48 -16.91 84.39
N PHE A 989 -40.74 -16.07 83.67
CA PHE A 989 -41.18 -15.38 82.45
C PHE A 989 -40.02 -14.48 81.96
N ILE A 990 -39.92 -14.25 80.65
CA ILE A 990 -38.86 -13.50 79.91
C ILE A 990 -37.75 -14.39 79.30
N VAL A 991 -38.14 -15.37 78.47
CA VAL A 991 -37.26 -16.01 77.45
C VAL A 991 -37.91 -16.02 76.04
N VAL A 992 -39.08 -15.43 75.81
CA VAL A 992 -39.86 -15.70 74.57
C VAL A 992 -39.86 -14.58 73.50
N THR A 993 -39.30 -13.39 73.68
CA THR A 993 -39.50 -12.29 72.69
C THR A 993 -38.29 -11.86 71.87
N PHE A 994 -37.14 -12.57 71.90
CA PHE A 994 -35.98 -12.22 71.06
C PHE A 994 -35.55 -13.28 70.03
N SER A 995 -36.24 -14.42 69.95
CA SER A 995 -35.90 -15.52 69.03
C SER A 995 -36.78 -15.62 67.77
N GLN A 996 -37.81 -14.78 67.61
CA GLN A 996 -38.75 -14.87 66.47
C GLN A 996 -38.55 -13.86 65.33
N SER A 997 -37.73 -12.81 65.49
CA SER A 997 -37.47 -11.84 64.40
C SER A 997 -36.30 -12.21 63.48
N LEU A 998 -35.41 -13.12 63.90
CA LEU A 998 -34.22 -13.51 63.14
C LEU A 998 -34.45 -14.71 62.20
N ILE A 999 -35.52 -15.49 62.38
CA ILE A 999 -35.81 -16.68 61.56
C ILE A 999 -36.64 -16.31 60.31
N VAL A 1000 -37.42 -15.23 60.34
CA VAL A 1000 -38.25 -14.80 59.19
C VAL A 1000 -37.42 -14.08 58.12
N PHE A 1001 -36.30 -13.44 58.48
CA PHE A 1001 -35.44 -12.74 57.52
C PHE A 1001 -34.55 -13.68 56.69
N PHE A 1002 -34.20 -14.86 57.25
CA PHE A 1002 -33.36 -15.85 56.56
C PHE A 1002 -34.13 -16.71 55.55
N PHE A 1003 -35.45 -16.87 55.71
CA PHE A 1003 -36.27 -17.72 54.83
C PHE A 1003 -36.80 -16.99 53.57
N PHE A 1004 -36.89 -15.65 53.60
CA PHE A 1004 -37.28 -14.85 52.42
C PHE A 1004 -36.10 -14.53 51.49
N PHE A 1005 -34.86 -14.52 52.00
CA PHE A 1005 -33.68 -14.22 51.19
C PHE A 1005 -33.23 -15.42 50.34
N THR A 1006 -33.46 -16.65 50.81
CA THR A 1006 -33.12 -17.89 50.08
C THR A 1006 -34.13 -18.22 48.97
N LEU A 1007 -35.44 -18.00 49.18
CA LEU A 1007 -36.45 -18.22 48.12
C LEU A 1007 -36.40 -17.19 46.97
N SER A 1008 -35.87 -15.98 47.19
CA SER A 1008 -35.76 -14.95 46.13
C SER A 1008 -34.55 -15.15 45.20
N ILE A 1009 -33.51 -15.83 45.68
CA ILE A 1009 -32.30 -16.14 44.90
C ILE A 1009 -32.53 -17.38 44.01
N GLU A 1010 -33.31 -18.36 44.48
CA GLU A 1010 -33.58 -19.61 43.75
C GLU A 1010 -34.62 -19.45 42.62
N VAL A 1011 -35.54 -18.48 42.74
CA VAL A 1011 -36.51 -18.13 41.67
C VAL A 1011 -35.88 -17.23 40.59
N LYS A 1012 -34.86 -16.42 40.91
CA LYS A 1012 -34.13 -15.62 39.91
C LYS A 1012 -33.06 -16.41 39.14
N ALA A 1013 -32.47 -17.44 39.75
CA ALA A 1013 -31.52 -18.32 39.07
C ALA A 1013 -32.21 -19.23 38.03
N ASN A 1014 -33.43 -19.70 38.28
CA ASN A 1014 -34.18 -20.53 37.34
C ASN A 1014 -34.84 -19.76 36.19
N LEU A 1015 -34.99 -18.43 36.29
CA LEU A 1015 -35.53 -17.61 35.19
C LEU A 1015 -34.43 -17.14 34.20
N TYR A 1016 -33.17 -17.09 34.63
CA TYR A 1016 -32.05 -16.64 33.80
C TYR A 1016 -31.48 -17.73 32.88
N ILE A 1017 -31.73 -19.01 33.19
CA ILE A 1017 -31.33 -20.16 32.35
C ILE A 1017 -32.30 -20.37 31.16
N SER A 1018 -33.48 -19.74 31.15
CA SER A 1018 -34.50 -19.95 30.11
C SER A 1018 -34.49 -18.91 28.95
N ILE A 1019 -33.69 -17.83 29.04
CA ILE A 1019 -33.75 -16.71 28.08
C ILE A 1019 -32.52 -16.61 27.14
N PHE A 1020 -31.43 -17.33 27.41
CA PHE A 1020 -30.25 -17.36 26.53
C PHE A 1020 -29.86 -18.80 26.15
N SER A 1021 -30.70 -19.43 25.32
CA SER A 1021 -30.27 -20.55 24.48
C SER A 1021 -30.15 -20.07 23.04
N ASP A 1022 -28.94 -20.15 22.51
CA ASP A 1022 -28.51 -19.79 21.15
C ASP A 1022 -29.36 -20.51 20.07
N PRO A 1023 -29.83 -19.83 19.01
CA PRO A 1023 -30.66 -20.40 17.93
C PRO A 1023 -29.94 -21.40 16.99
N ARG A 1024 -28.74 -21.88 17.31
CA ARG A 1024 -27.94 -22.77 16.44
C ARG A 1024 -28.12 -24.28 16.65
N THR A 1025 -28.95 -24.71 17.60
CA THR A 1025 -29.20 -26.14 17.86
C THR A 1025 -30.54 -26.66 17.31
N GLN A 1026 -31.33 -25.85 16.61
CA GLN A 1026 -32.60 -26.26 15.99
C GLN A 1026 -32.48 -26.92 14.59
N GLY A 1027 -31.26 -27.17 14.09
CA GLY A 1027 -31.06 -27.68 12.71
C GLY A 1027 -31.00 -29.20 12.52
N LEU A 1028 -31.10 -30.03 13.57
CA LEU A 1028 -30.80 -31.47 13.46
C LEU A 1028 -31.88 -32.45 13.93
N TYR A 1029 -33.09 -31.97 14.27
CA TYR A 1029 -34.21 -32.85 14.62
C TYR A 1029 -35.52 -32.42 13.94
N GLN A 1030 -35.49 -32.29 12.62
CA GLN A 1030 -36.71 -32.19 11.81
C GLN A 1030 -36.72 -33.25 10.70
N THR A 1031 -36.61 -34.51 11.12
CA THR A 1031 -37.03 -35.64 10.27
C THR A 1031 -37.67 -36.69 11.15
N THR A 1032 -38.91 -36.45 11.56
CA THR A 1032 -39.98 -37.46 11.61
C THR A 1032 -41.24 -36.89 12.26
N ALA A 1033 -42.35 -37.07 11.55
CA ALA A 1033 -43.72 -37.13 12.07
C ALA A 1033 -44.40 -35.82 12.48
N SER A 1034 -45.09 -35.22 11.52
CA SER A 1034 -46.50 -34.87 11.75
C SER A 1034 -47.34 -35.28 10.55
N ILE A 1035 -48.12 -36.34 10.76
CA ILE A 1035 -49.33 -36.66 10.00
C ILE A 1035 -50.46 -35.89 10.68
N LYS A 1036 -50.91 -34.81 10.02
CA LYS A 1036 -52.24 -34.20 9.94
C LYS A 1036 -52.15 -32.70 9.84
#